data_AF-A0AAE3T1W3-F1
#
_entry.id   AF-A0AAE3T1W3-F1
#
_cell.length_a   1.000
_cell.length_b   1.000
_cell.length_c   1.000
_cell.angle_alpha   90.00
_cell.angle_beta   90.00
_cell.angle_gamma   90.00
#
_symmetry.space_group_name_H-M   'P 1'
#
loop_
_entity.id
_entity.type
_entity.pdbx_description
1 polymer ?
#
loop_
_entity_poly.entity_id
_entity_poly.type
_entity_poly.pdbx_seq_one_letter_code
_entity_poly.pdbx_strand_id
1 'polypeptide(L)'
;MSSQDVVLICTEGFSDVMTLARQHRADPYMLHVPASPWPQLLPADWRIEASGRMDASGTEVQPLAPEAVLQAMAALPRPPRAVAISLLFAHRNPTHELALAHELRTRWPDLPVVCSHEHPVPEGGEYERTRATLAAVGLTAPAPQQQQAAPALAGDALPLQLEALANRMQQRLVREAVSSVVREAMDCATAIFLPDGRLVAQARTLPLLLGSLSPAVKGLLAAFACEDMREGDGYLLNDPWHGGTHLPDLTLMRPVFVDGRVVALVACMLHHQDVGGIAPGSVPTHATSIQQEGLRVPPMQLYAGGQVDAALLRLLCANSRMPDNLSGDLHAQWLGLSQGADELAALWRAEPAMAQRCGQALQAAQDAARAALRAAPDGDYVFEDALDGDGLSPQPVRVAVRILKRGEQAMLDFTGCADQTPGPVNASRAAVQAAVAYFAHMLAPQAPCNDGSTAVLTLRTRPGSIVDPLPPAAVNARTNLVKLLANALLGAWSQALPAQMPAPNAAEVVVLSLGGTRPDGKPWLLTEIIASAAGGAPWGAGGSGVSTDVGNARNTPAEAIEAQAPLRVERVAVRAGSGGSGTHRGGDGVLRIYRLLHGSGSISYRGERHQIAPQGAAGGAPGACAAARILRASGEVEHLGAKARAHWQAGDRLVIETAGGGGWGSAQAQA
;
A
#
# COMPACT_ATOMS: atom_id res chain seq x y z
N MET A 1 -27.22 -15.32 22.76
CA MET A 1 -27.80 -14.25 21.91
C MET A 1 -26.69 -13.80 20.97
N SER A 2 -26.77 -14.13 19.67
CA SER A 2 -25.70 -13.77 18.72
C SER A 2 -25.69 -12.25 18.49
N SER A 3 -24.52 -11.70 18.19
CA SER A 3 -24.27 -10.27 17.99
C SER A 3 -24.94 -9.63 16.75
N GLN A 4 -25.91 -10.28 16.12
CA GLN A 4 -26.15 -10.20 14.66
C GLN A 4 -27.43 -9.49 14.19
N ASP A 5 -27.86 -8.38 14.80
CA ASP A 5 -29.09 -7.68 14.36
C ASP A 5 -28.94 -6.16 14.18
N VAL A 6 -27.76 -5.69 13.74
CA VAL A 6 -27.56 -4.27 13.41
C VAL A 6 -27.68 -4.06 11.92
N VAL A 7 -28.45 -3.06 11.51
CA VAL A 7 -28.50 -2.61 10.12
C VAL A 7 -27.54 -1.45 9.92
N LEU A 8 -26.77 -1.49 8.83
CA LEU A 8 -26.05 -0.34 8.32
C LEU A 8 -26.83 0.23 7.13
N ILE A 9 -27.24 1.50 7.23
CA ILE A 9 -27.71 2.28 6.09
C ILE A 9 -26.56 3.16 5.62
N CYS A 10 -26.16 3.02 4.36
CA CYS A 10 -25.03 3.75 3.78
C CYS A 10 -25.38 4.34 2.42
N THR A 11 -24.55 5.22 1.89
CA THR A 11 -24.76 5.77 0.54
C THR A 11 -24.69 4.68 -0.53
N GLU A 12 -25.54 4.76 -1.54
CA GLU A 12 -25.55 3.84 -2.68
C GLU A 12 -24.14 3.66 -3.30
N GLY A 13 -23.74 2.39 -3.48
CA GLY A 13 -22.42 1.99 -3.96
C GLY A 13 -21.34 1.82 -2.87
N PHE A 14 -21.67 1.94 -1.57
CA PHE A 14 -20.70 1.94 -0.47
C PHE A 14 -20.96 0.88 0.62
N SER A 15 -21.83 -0.10 0.38
CA SER A 15 -22.13 -1.16 1.36
C SER A 15 -20.93 -2.04 1.77
N ASP A 16 -19.88 -2.10 0.94
CA ASP A 16 -18.68 -2.90 1.20
C ASP A 16 -17.52 -2.10 1.84
N VAL A 17 -17.70 -0.82 2.17
CA VAL A 17 -16.66 0.00 2.81
C VAL A 17 -16.10 -0.65 4.07
N MET A 18 -16.95 -1.30 4.88
CA MET A 18 -16.50 -1.99 6.09
C MET A 18 -15.68 -3.23 5.78
N THR A 19 -16.04 -3.97 4.73
CA THR A 19 -15.31 -5.17 4.29
C THR A 19 -13.93 -4.82 3.77
N LEU A 20 -13.84 -3.80 2.91
CA LEU A 20 -12.59 -3.30 2.30
C LEU A 20 -11.73 -2.50 3.28
N ALA A 21 -12.37 -1.86 4.25
CA ALA A 21 -11.76 -1.02 5.27
C ALA A 21 -10.77 -0.01 4.65
N ARG A 22 -9.60 0.14 5.28
CA ARG A 22 -8.49 0.96 4.76
C ARG A 22 -7.46 0.14 4.00
N GLN A 23 -7.73 -1.12 3.67
CA GLN A 23 -6.82 -2.06 2.96
C GLN A 23 -5.44 -2.36 3.62
N HIS A 24 -5.10 -1.70 4.74
CA HIS A 24 -3.88 -1.91 5.49
C HIS A 24 -3.93 -3.18 6.34
N ARG A 25 -2.77 -3.82 6.49
CA ARG A 25 -2.52 -4.96 7.37
C ARG A 25 -1.80 -4.49 8.62
N ALA A 26 -2.14 -5.10 9.75
CA ALA A 26 -1.49 -4.83 11.03
C ALA A 26 -0.05 -5.36 11.06
N ASP A 27 0.21 -6.49 10.39
CA ASP A 27 1.54 -6.99 10.13
C ASP A 27 1.71 -7.26 8.62
N PRO A 28 2.52 -6.45 7.91
CA PRO A 28 2.67 -6.56 6.47
C PRO A 28 3.53 -7.76 6.04
N TYR A 29 4.19 -8.47 6.95
CA TYR A 29 5.05 -9.61 6.65
C TYR A 29 4.36 -10.97 6.86
N MET A 30 3.09 -10.97 7.31
CA MET A 30 2.34 -12.22 7.45
C MET A 30 2.16 -12.94 6.12
N LEU A 31 2.41 -14.25 6.14
CA LEU A 31 2.22 -15.15 5.01
C LEU A 31 0.79 -15.15 4.46
N HIS A 32 -0.20 -14.98 5.34
CA HIS A 32 -1.59 -14.98 4.96
C HIS A 32 -2.34 -13.81 5.57
N VAL A 33 -3.19 -13.24 4.74
CA VAL A 33 -4.10 -12.18 5.11
C VAL A 33 -5.49 -12.81 5.16
N PRO A 34 -6.08 -12.97 6.36
CA PRO A 34 -7.36 -13.64 6.49
C PRO A 34 -8.49 -12.80 5.89
N ALA A 35 -9.61 -13.47 5.62
CA ALA A 35 -10.87 -12.81 5.28
C ALA A 35 -11.27 -11.77 6.35
N SER A 36 -11.85 -10.66 5.88
CA SER A 36 -12.43 -9.64 6.75
C SER A 36 -13.50 -10.26 7.65
N PRO A 37 -13.60 -9.89 8.95
CA PRO A 37 -14.67 -10.37 9.82
C PRO A 37 -16.01 -9.68 9.52
N TRP A 38 -16.00 -8.54 8.82
CA TRP A 38 -17.19 -7.71 8.62
C TRP A 38 -18.33 -8.41 7.88
N PRO A 39 -18.11 -9.22 6.82
CA PRO A 39 -19.19 -9.99 6.19
C PRO A 39 -19.94 -10.93 7.15
N GLN A 40 -19.31 -11.40 8.24
CA GLN A 40 -19.97 -12.23 9.26
C GLN A 40 -20.69 -11.40 10.33
N LEU A 41 -20.16 -10.22 10.64
CA LEU A 41 -20.71 -9.29 11.62
C LEU A 41 -21.86 -8.44 11.06
N LEU A 42 -21.79 -8.13 9.77
CA LEU A 42 -22.71 -7.28 9.02
C LEU A 42 -22.96 -7.91 7.63
N PRO A 43 -23.82 -8.95 7.56
CA PRO A 43 -24.11 -9.65 6.31
C PRO A 43 -24.76 -8.76 5.25
N ALA A 44 -24.76 -9.22 3.99
CA ALA A 44 -25.28 -8.46 2.85
C ALA A 44 -26.72 -7.91 3.07
N ASP A 45 -27.63 -8.75 3.56
CA ASP A 45 -29.03 -8.38 3.80
C ASP A 45 -29.22 -7.30 4.88
N TRP A 46 -28.20 -7.08 5.72
CA TRP A 46 -28.19 -6.09 6.81
C TRP A 46 -27.49 -4.78 6.42
N ARG A 47 -27.14 -4.64 5.14
CA ARG A 47 -26.50 -3.45 4.57
C ARG A 47 -27.45 -2.88 3.53
N ILE A 48 -28.06 -1.74 3.85
CA ILE A 48 -29.04 -1.09 3.00
C ILE A 48 -28.38 0.15 2.38
N GLU A 49 -28.48 0.23 1.06
CA GLU A 49 -27.98 1.36 0.29
C GLU A 49 -29.08 2.40 0.10
N ALA A 50 -28.84 3.62 0.58
CA ALA A 50 -29.72 4.76 0.44
C ALA A 50 -29.34 5.58 -0.79
N SER A 51 -30.31 5.76 -1.69
CA SER A 51 -30.19 6.73 -2.78
C SER A 51 -30.28 8.16 -2.25
N GLY A 52 -29.57 9.09 -2.89
CA GLY A 52 -29.38 10.45 -2.37
C GLY A 52 -27.89 10.74 -2.17
N ARG A 53 -27.50 11.99 -2.39
CA ARG A 53 -26.08 12.36 -2.41
C ARG A 53 -25.86 13.81 -2.01
N MET A 54 -24.96 13.98 -1.05
CA MET A 54 -24.26 15.25 -0.79
C MET A 54 -22.91 15.23 -1.51
N ASP A 55 -22.45 16.39 -1.97
CA ASP A 55 -21.09 16.54 -2.50
C ASP A 55 -20.10 17.00 -1.43
N ALA A 56 -18.83 17.16 -1.83
CA ALA A 56 -17.78 17.60 -0.92
C ALA A 56 -17.98 19.00 -0.34
N SER A 57 -18.83 19.86 -0.91
CA SER A 57 -19.17 21.15 -0.30
C SER A 57 -20.29 21.05 0.75
N GLY A 58 -20.94 19.88 0.86
CA GLY A 58 -22.16 19.69 1.64
C GLY A 58 -23.42 20.08 0.87
N THR A 59 -23.33 20.31 -0.44
CA THR A 59 -24.47 20.63 -1.29
C THR A 59 -25.18 19.34 -1.71
N GLU A 60 -26.51 19.35 -1.66
CA GLU A 60 -27.32 18.23 -2.17
C GLU A 60 -27.24 18.20 -3.71
N VAL A 61 -26.77 17.08 -4.25
CA VAL A 61 -26.63 16.85 -5.70
C VAL A 61 -27.57 15.76 -6.21
N GLN A 62 -28.15 14.98 -5.31
CA GLN A 62 -29.23 14.04 -5.59
C GLN A 62 -30.14 13.99 -4.35
N PRO A 63 -31.45 14.26 -4.49
CA PRO A 63 -32.39 14.16 -3.38
C PRO A 63 -32.42 12.75 -2.78
N LEU A 64 -32.62 12.67 -1.47
CA LEU A 64 -32.87 11.42 -0.76
C LEU A 64 -34.21 10.82 -1.21
N ALA A 65 -34.23 9.53 -1.53
CA ALA A 65 -35.47 8.76 -1.68
C ALA A 65 -35.56 7.70 -0.55
N PRO A 66 -36.26 8.00 0.57
CA PRO A 66 -36.26 7.13 1.75
C PRO A 66 -37.11 5.87 1.56
N GLU A 67 -38.05 5.83 0.62
CA GLU A 67 -39.03 4.74 0.49
C GLU A 67 -38.36 3.39 0.24
N ALA A 68 -37.32 3.35 -0.59
CA ALA A 68 -36.57 2.13 -0.87
C ALA A 68 -35.87 1.58 0.39
N VAL A 69 -35.33 2.47 1.23
CA VAL A 69 -34.70 2.13 2.51
C VAL A 69 -35.75 1.57 3.47
N LEU A 70 -36.91 2.21 3.56
CA LEU A 70 -38.01 1.75 4.41
C LEU A 70 -38.58 0.40 3.98
N GLN A 71 -38.67 0.16 2.67
CA GLN A 71 -39.07 -1.16 2.12
C GLN A 71 -38.03 -2.24 2.43
N ALA A 72 -36.74 -1.94 2.26
CA ALA A 72 -35.66 -2.87 2.60
C ALA A 72 -35.65 -3.20 4.10
N MET A 73 -35.84 -2.20 4.97
CA MET A 73 -36.01 -2.39 6.42
C MET A 73 -37.19 -3.30 6.76
N ALA A 74 -38.33 -3.13 6.09
CA ALA A 74 -39.51 -3.97 6.30
C ALA A 74 -39.35 -5.40 5.76
N ALA A 75 -38.46 -5.60 4.78
CA ALA A 75 -38.17 -6.89 4.17
C ALA A 75 -37.08 -7.69 4.91
N LEU A 76 -36.49 -7.15 5.98
CA LEU A 76 -35.49 -7.85 6.78
C LEU A 76 -36.05 -9.18 7.32
N PRO A 77 -35.22 -10.23 7.42
CA PRO A 77 -35.67 -11.56 7.84
C PRO A 77 -36.21 -11.57 9.29
N ARG A 78 -35.81 -10.58 10.09
CA ARG A 78 -36.28 -10.35 11.46
C ARG A 78 -36.07 -8.89 11.86
N PRO A 79 -36.78 -8.40 12.89
CA PRO A 79 -36.61 -7.02 13.37
C PRO A 79 -35.17 -6.73 13.83
N PRO A 80 -34.58 -5.59 13.42
CA PRO A 80 -33.24 -5.19 13.86
C PRO A 80 -33.24 -4.73 15.32
N ARG A 81 -32.10 -4.87 16.01
CA ARG A 81 -31.88 -4.35 17.37
C ARG A 81 -31.47 -2.88 17.37
N ALA A 82 -30.86 -2.41 16.29
CA ALA A 82 -30.41 -1.04 16.12
C ALA A 82 -30.10 -0.75 14.64
N VAL A 83 -30.11 0.54 14.27
CA VAL A 83 -29.72 1.03 12.95
C VAL A 83 -28.59 2.05 13.09
N ALA A 84 -27.52 1.84 12.33
CA ALA A 84 -26.47 2.82 12.12
C ALA A 84 -26.66 3.45 10.73
N ILE A 85 -26.80 4.76 10.66
CA ILE A 85 -26.87 5.51 9.39
C ILE A 85 -25.52 6.18 9.18
N SER A 86 -24.86 5.90 8.06
CA SER A 86 -23.58 6.51 7.69
C SER A 86 -23.57 6.88 6.22
N LEU A 87 -23.92 8.13 5.94
CA LEU A 87 -23.93 8.69 4.59
C LEU A 87 -22.66 9.52 4.34
N LEU A 88 -22.20 9.54 3.09
CA LEU A 88 -21.08 10.38 2.69
C LEU A 88 -21.41 11.86 2.89
N PHE A 89 -20.42 12.61 3.37
CA PHE A 89 -20.47 14.03 3.70
C PHE A 89 -21.52 14.45 4.74
N ALA A 90 -22.09 13.51 5.49
CA ALA A 90 -23.04 13.81 6.58
C ALA A 90 -22.44 14.73 7.67
N HIS A 91 -21.12 14.65 7.89
CA HIS A 91 -20.39 15.54 8.79
C HIS A 91 -20.35 17.00 8.33
N ARG A 92 -20.58 17.27 7.04
CA ARG A 92 -20.73 18.63 6.48
C ARG A 92 -22.19 19.05 6.44
N ASN A 93 -23.06 18.13 6.00
CA ASN A 93 -24.50 18.36 5.92
C ASN A 93 -25.28 17.09 6.31
N PRO A 94 -25.89 17.04 7.52
CA PRO A 94 -26.55 15.85 8.02
C PRO A 94 -28.01 15.69 7.56
N THR A 95 -28.53 16.55 6.68
CA THR A 95 -29.96 16.58 6.31
C THR A 95 -30.51 15.21 5.90
N HIS A 96 -29.78 14.43 5.09
CA HIS A 96 -30.24 13.09 4.68
C HIS A 96 -30.26 12.08 5.83
N GLU A 97 -29.25 12.09 6.71
CA GLU A 97 -29.24 11.19 7.87
C GLU A 97 -30.39 11.52 8.83
N LEU A 98 -30.62 12.81 9.10
CA LEU A 98 -31.71 13.26 9.97
C LEU A 98 -33.08 12.91 9.40
N ALA A 99 -33.28 13.07 8.09
CA ALA A 99 -34.53 12.70 7.42
C ALA A 99 -34.80 11.19 7.52
N LEU A 100 -33.80 10.34 7.21
CA LEU A 100 -33.94 8.90 7.38
C LEU A 100 -34.20 8.51 8.84
N ALA A 101 -33.47 9.09 9.78
CA ALA A 101 -33.67 8.81 11.20
C ALA A 101 -35.07 9.20 11.67
N HIS A 102 -35.64 10.30 11.18
CA HIS A 102 -37.00 10.72 11.48
C HIS A 102 -38.04 9.70 10.98
N GLU A 103 -37.94 9.28 9.72
CA GLU A 103 -38.84 8.27 9.13
C GLU A 103 -38.75 6.93 9.88
N LEU A 104 -37.53 6.47 10.18
CA LEU A 104 -37.31 5.22 10.91
C LEU A 104 -37.89 5.28 12.33
N ARG A 105 -37.66 6.37 13.07
CA ARG A 105 -38.22 6.56 14.43
C ARG A 105 -39.74 6.71 14.42
N THR A 106 -40.31 7.26 13.35
CA THR A 106 -41.77 7.37 13.20
C THR A 106 -42.40 6.00 12.96
N ARG A 107 -41.77 5.16 12.13
CA ARG A 107 -42.30 3.85 11.76
C ARG A 107 -42.00 2.76 12.80
N TRP A 108 -40.85 2.86 13.47
CA TRP A 108 -40.38 1.94 14.52
C TRP A 108 -39.90 2.74 15.74
N PRO A 109 -40.81 3.21 16.63
CA PRO A 109 -40.47 4.11 17.73
C PRO A 109 -39.46 3.56 18.75
N ASP A 110 -39.45 2.25 18.97
CA ASP A 110 -38.56 1.60 19.93
C ASP A 110 -37.19 1.20 19.35
N LEU A 111 -36.96 1.46 18.06
CA LEU A 111 -35.73 1.07 17.36
C LEU A 111 -34.63 2.13 17.60
N PRO A 112 -33.49 1.78 18.24
CA PRO A 112 -32.36 2.68 18.35
C PRO A 112 -31.80 3.03 16.97
N VAL A 113 -31.71 4.33 16.66
CA VAL A 113 -31.12 4.85 15.42
C VAL A 113 -30.03 5.85 15.77
N VAL A 114 -28.80 5.58 15.29
CA VAL A 114 -27.62 6.41 15.49
C VAL A 114 -27.11 6.91 14.14
N CYS A 115 -26.73 8.18 14.06
CA CYS A 115 -26.31 8.83 12.83
C CYS A 115 -24.82 9.18 12.86
N SER A 116 -24.13 9.01 11.74
CA SER A 116 -22.68 9.15 11.68
C SER A 116 -22.18 10.58 11.90
N HIS A 117 -22.98 11.59 11.58
CA HIS A 117 -22.64 12.99 11.84
C HIS A 117 -22.50 13.34 13.34
N GLU A 118 -23.10 12.54 14.23
CA GLU A 118 -22.98 12.69 15.69
C GLU A 118 -21.59 12.26 16.21
N HIS A 119 -20.80 11.60 15.36
CA HIS A 119 -19.47 11.06 15.67
C HIS A 119 -18.40 11.63 14.74
N PRO A 120 -18.07 12.93 14.83
CA PRO A 120 -17.00 13.51 14.03
C PRO A 120 -15.66 12.84 14.39
N VAL A 121 -15.02 12.21 13.40
CA VAL A 121 -13.66 11.69 13.52
C VAL A 121 -12.72 12.76 12.96
N PRO A 122 -11.89 13.43 13.79
CA PRO A 122 -11.08 14.58 13.37
C PRO A 122 -10.08 14.27 12.25
N GLU A 123 -9.65 13.01 12.17
CA GLU A 123 -8.70 12.47 11.21
C GLU A 123 -9.29 11.17 10.63
N GLY A 124 -10.23 11.26 9.67
CA GLY A 124 -10.85 10.04 9.11
C GLY A 124 -11.81 10.29 7.95
N GLY A 125 -11.97 9.26 7.11
CA GLY A 125 -12.93 9.25 6.00
C GLY A 125 -14.20 8.47 6.35
N GLU A 126 -14.92 8.03 5.32
CA GLU A 126 -16.18 7.31 5.49
C GLU A 126 -16.07 6.01 6.29
N TYR A 127 -14.93 5.30 6.21
CA TYR A 127 -14.72 4.06 6.96
C TYR A 127 -14.62 4.29 8.47
N GLU A 128 -13.76 5.21 8.91
CA GLU A 128 -13.54 5.48 10.34
C GLU A 128 -14.83 5.97 11.01
N ARG A 129 -15.56 6.84 10.32
CA ARG A 129 -16.85 7.36 10.79
C ARG A 129 -17.92 6.27 10.86
N THR A 130 -18.02 5.42 9.83
CA THR A 130 -18.95 4.28 9.83
C THR A 130 -18.62 3.31 10.97
N ARG A 131 -17.34 3.01 11.19
CA ARG A 131 -16.88 2.14 12.29
C ARG A 131 -17.26 2.71 13.66
N ALA A 132 -17.08 4.02 13.88
CA ALA A 132 -17.46 4.67 15.13
C ALA A 132 -18.98 4.60 15.37
N THR A 133 -19.77 4.82 14.32
CA THR A 133 -21.24 4.73 14.35
C THR A 133 -21.72 3.32 14.69
N LEU A 134 -21.11 2.29 14.08
CA LEU A 134 -21.40 0.88 14.40
C LEU A 134 -21.01 0.53 15.84
N ALA A 135 -19.88 1.05 16.34
CA ALA A 135 -19.46 0.85 17.72
C ALA A 135 -20.45 1.47 18.72
N ALA A 136 -21.04 2.64 18.41
CA ALA A 136 -22.04 3.30 19.24
C ALA A 136 -23.33 2.48 19.41
N VAL A 137 -23.68 1.64 18.42
CA VAL A 137 -24.77 0.65 18.52
C VAL A 137 -24.28 -0.72 18.99
N GLY A 138 -23.06 -0.82 19.53
CA GLY A 138 -22.51 -2.04 20.11
C GLY A 138 -22.10 -3.10 19.08
N LEU A 139 -21.83 -2.73 17.82
CA LEU A 139 -21.22 -3.61 16.82
C LEU A 139 -19.75 -3.24 16.62
N THR A 140 -18.86 -4.04 17.19
CA THR A 140 -17.41 -3.86 17.05
C THR A 140 -16.79 -5.11 16.42
N ALA A 141 -15.90 -4.92 15.46
CA ALA A 141 -15.03 -5.99 15.00
C ALA A 141 -13.86 -6.17 15.98
N PRO A 142 -13.36 -7.41 16.17
CA PRO A 142 -12.09 -7.60 16.87
C PRO A 142 -11.00 -6.80 16.15
N ALA A 143 -10.11 -6.17 16.93
CA ALA A 143 -8.92 -5.55 16.37
C ALA A 143 -8.16 -6.61 15.56
N PRO A 144 -7.61 -6.27 14.38
CA PRO A 144 -6.73 -7.18 13.66
C PRO A 144 -5.63 -7.64 14.61
N GLN A 145 -5.53 -8.94 14.84
CA GLN A 145 -4.48 -9.48 15.70
C GLN A 145 -3.14 -9.19 15.02
N GLN A 146 -2.31 -8.34 15.63
CA GLN A 146 -0.87 -8.41 15.37
C GLN A 146 -0.43 -9.79 15.87
N GLN A 147 0.33 -10.54 15.07
CA GLN A 147 1.15 -11.58 15.67
C GLN A 147 2.02 -10.85 16.69
N GLN A 148 1.77 -11.11 17.98
CA GLN A 148 2.70 -10.69 19.00
C GLN A 148 4.04 -11.23 18.55
N ALA A 149 5.03 -10.35 18.38
CA ALA A 149 6.41 -10.78 18.42
C ALA A 149 6.50 -11.74 19.60
N ALA A 150 6.95 -12.98 19.34
CA ALA A 150 7.16 -13.98 20.37
C ALA A 150 7.75 -13.24 21.58
N PRO A 151 7.19 -13.43 22.79
CA PRO A 151 7.56 -12.64 23.97
C PRO A 151 9.06 -12.49 23.94
N ALA A 152 9.51 -11.22 23.82
CA ALA A 152 10.85 -10.83 23.41
C ALA A 152 11.83 -11.96 23.72
N LEU A 153 12.46 -12.58 22.71
CA LEU A 153 13.51 -13.60 22.89
C LEU A 153 14.23 -13.27 24.20
N ALA A 154 13.95 -14.06 25.25
CA ALA A 154 14.06 -13.61 26.63
C ALA A 154 15.38 -12.84 26.88
N GLY A 155 15.34 -11.50 26.97
CA GLY A 155 16.55 -10.74 27.30
C GLY A 155 16.57 -9.24 26.98
N ASP A 156 16.10 -8.78 25.81
CA ASP A 156 16.36 -7.41 25.35
C ASP A 156 15.12 -6.67 24.80
N ALA A 157 14.72 -5.57 25.46
CA ALA A 157 13.62 -4.69 25.05
C ALA A 157 14.00 -3.65 23.98
N LEU A 158 15.29 -3.48 23.67
CA LEU A 158 15.80 -2.46 22.76
C LEU A 158 15.22 -2.56 21.35
N PRO A 159 15.12 -3.75 20.71
CA PRO A 159 14.56 -3.83 19.36
C PRO A 159 13.13 -3.25 19.28
N LEU A 160 12.29 -3.54 20.28
CA LEU A 160 10.93 -3.00 20.36
C LEU A 160 10.93 -1.48 20.63
N GLN A 161 11.86 -0.98 21.45
CA GLN A 161 12.00 0.45 21.71
C GLN A 161 12.42 1.23 20.45
N LEU A 162 13.38 0.70 19.68
CA LEU A 162 13.83 1.30 18.43
C LEU A 162 12.76 1.20 17.33
N GLU A 163 12.03 0.08 17.24
CA GLU A 163 10.88 -0.04 16.34
C GLU A 163 9.78 0.96 16.70
N ALA A 164 9.47 1.12 17.99
CA ALA A 164 8.50 2.12 18.46
C ALA A 164 8.95 3.55 18.12
N LEU A 165 10.25 3.85 18.19
CA LEU A 165 10.80 5.13 17.76
C LEU A 165 10.62 5.36 16.25
N ALA A 166 10.97 4.36 15.42
CA ALA A 166 10.73 4.44 13.98
C ALA A 166 9.24 4.64 13.66
N ASN A 167 8.34 3.94 14.36
CA ASN A 167 6.90 4.14 14.23
C ASN A 167 6.45 5.56 14.62
N ARG A 168 7.04 6.18 15.65
CA ARG A 168 6.75 7.59 15.99
C ARG A 168 7.26 8.56 14.92
N MET A 169 8.44 8.32 14.35
CA MET A 169 8.94 9.10 13.21
C MET A 169 7.98 9.05 12.03
N GLN A 170 7.51 7.84 11.69
CA GLN A 170 6.52 7.61 10.64
C GLN A 170 5.21 8.37 10.91
N GLN A 171 4.67 8.26 12.12
CA GLN A 171 3.43 8.93 12.51
C GLN A 171 3.55 10.45 12.42
N ARG A 172 4.69 11.00 12.85
CA ARG A 172 4.96 12.43 12.71
C ARG A 172 4.98 12.84 11.25
N LEU A 173 5.74 12.12 10.41
CA LEU A 173 5.82 12.39 8.97
C LEU A 173 4.43 12.38 8.32
N VAL A 174 3.62 11.34 8.56
CA VAL A 174 2.28 11.21 7.97
C VAL A 174 1.35 12.34 8.40
N ARG A 175 1.43 12.76 9.67
CA ARG A 175 0.61 13.84 10.21
C ARG A 175 0.92 15.20 9.58
N GLU A 176 2.19 15.45 9.29
CA GLU A 176 2.67 16.72 8.72
C GLU A 176 2.60 16.73 7.18
N ALA A 177 2.34 15.58 6.55
CA ALA A 177 2.31 15.45 5.10
C ALA A 177 1.14 16.20 4.45
N VAL A 178 1.41 16.77 3.29
CA VAL A 178 0.46 17.60 2.53
C VAL A 178 -0.24 16.77 1.47
N SER A 179 0.48 15.89 0.76
CA SER A 179 -0.11 15.06 -0.30
C SER A 179 -0.99 13.94 0.24
N SER A 180 -2.04 13.59 -0.52
CA SER A 180 -2.93 12.48 -0.16
C SER A 180 -2.27 11.11 -0.27
N VAL A 181 -1.24 10.97 -1.10
CA VAL A 181 -0.44 9.73 -1.20
C VAL A 181 0.19 9.37 0.15
N VAL A 182 0.58 10.38 0.92
CA VAL A 182 1.19 10.15 2.22
C VAL A 182 0.14 10.20 3.34
N ARG A 183 -0.66 11.27 3.39
CA ARG A 183 -1.65 11.46 4.45
C ARG A 183 -2.73 10.38 4.46
N GLU A 184 -3.22 9.99 3.29
CA GLU A 184 -4.31 9.01 3.17
C GLU A 184 -3.77 7.61 2.94
N ALA A 185 -2.86 7.43 1.97
CA ALA A 185 -2.39 6.11 1.55
C ALA A 185 -1.17 5.60 2.35
N MET A 186 -0.48 6.45 3.11
CA MET A 186 0.73 6.11 3.87
C MET A 186 1.86 5.50 3.01
N ASP A 187 2.07 6.01 1.80
CA ASP A 187 3.16 5.57 0.94
C ASP A 187 4.51 6.21 1.34
N CYS A 188 4.97 5.82 2.52
CA CYS A 188 6.23 6.28 3.11
C CYS A 188 6.77 5.25 4.12
N ALA A 189 8.07 5.33 4.40
CA ALA A 189 8.76 4.47 5.34
C ALA A 189 9.83 5.25 6.12
N THR A 190 10.13 4.82 7.34
CA THR A 190 11.15 5.40 8.22
C THR A 190 11.96 4.29 8.88
N ALA A 191 13.26 4.53 9.09
CA ALA A 191 14.19 3.54 9.60
C ALA A 191 15.39 4.16 10.32
N ILE A 192 16.05 3.33 11.14
CA ILE A 192 17.23 3.64 11.94
C ILE A 192 18.37 2.73 11.50
N PHE A 193 19.54 3.31 11.25
CA PHE A 193 20.74 2.62 10.79
C PHE A 193 21.93 2.88 11.72
N LEU A 194 22.85 1.94 11.76
CA LEU A 194 24.20 2.17 12.29
C LEU A 194 25.00 3.09 11.35
N PRO A 195 26.10 3.72 11.81
CA PRO A 195 26.94 4.57 10.97
C PRO A 195 27.56 3.86 9.76
N ASP A 196 27.63 2.53 9.79
CA ASP A 196 28.08 1.68 8.66
C ASP A 196 26.96 1.37 7.64
N GLY A 197 25.77 1.94 7.84
CA GLY A 197 24.62 1.77 6.95
C GLY A 197 23.83 0.48 7.16
N ARG A 198 24.10 -0.32 8.20
CA ARG A 198 23.27 -1.47 8.54
C ARG A 198 21.95 -1.04 9.18
N LEU A 199 20.84 -1.52 8.65
CA LEU A 199 19.50 -1.31 9.20
C LEU A 199 19.35 -2.02 10.56
N VAL A 200 18.94 -1.30 11.60
CA VAL A 200 18.73 -1.85 12.95
C VAL A 200 17.25 -1.98 13.31
N ALA A 201 16.45 -1.00 12.90
CA ALA A 201 15.01 -0.97 13.17
C ALA A 201 14.29 -0.12 12.12
N GLN A 202 13.02 -0.41 11.89
CA GLN A 202 12.19 0.32 10.94
C GLN A 202 10.71 0.27 11.32
N ALA A 203 9.94 1.24 10.83
CA ALA A 203 8.49 1.23 10.99
C ALA A 203 7.90 0.03 10.24
N ARG A 204 6.91 -0.67 10.82
CA ARG A 204 6.27 -1.84 10.18
C ARG A 204 5.10 -1.43 9.28
N THR A 205 5.35 -0.55 8.32
CA THR A 205 4.30 0.01 7.44
C THR A 205 4.28 -0.64 6.07
N LEU A 206 5.25 -0.35 5.21
CA LEU A 206 5.20 -0.68 3.77
C LEU A 206 6.49 -1.39 3.32
N PRO A 207 6.50 -2.74 3.24
CA PRO A 207 7.71 -3.51 2.92
C PRO A 207 8.42 -3.09 1.62
N LEU A 208 7.64 -2.63 0.63
CA LEU A 208 8.14 -2.15 -0.65
C LEU A 208 9.19 -1.03 -0.51
N LEU A 209 8.97 -0.08 0.39
CA LEU A 209 9.89 1.04 0.63
C LEU A 209 10.94 0.68 1.68
N LEU A 210 10.53 -0.06 2.71
CA LEU A 210 11.41 -0.49 3.80
C LEU A 210 12.60 -1.30 3.31
N GLY A 211 12.36 -2.32 2.48
CA GLY A 211 13.45 -3.11 1.90
C GLY A 211 14.32 -2.35 0.89
N SER A 212 13.90 -1.15 0.50
CA SER A 212 14.62 -0.27 -0.44
C SER A 212 15.40 0.86 0.24
N LEU A 213 15.22 1.08 1.55
CA LEU A 213 15.94 2.12 2.29
C LEU A 213 17.43 1.80 2.48
N SER A 214 17.79 0.54 2.78
CA SER A 214 19.20 0.16 3.00
C SER A 214 20.08 0.45 1.77
N PRO A 215 19.68 0.13 0.52
CA PRO A 215 20.41 0.55 -0.68
C PRO A 215 20.58 2.08 -0.81
N ALA A 216 19.52 2.86 -0.54
CA ALA A 216 19.56 4.32 -0.63
C ALA A 216 20.51 4.95 0.40
N VAL A 217 20.47 4.48 1.66
CA VAL A 217 21.41 4.90 2.71
C VAL A 217 22.85 4.57 2.34
N LYS A 218 23.11 3.38 1.79
CA LYS A 218 24.45 3.02 1.29
C LYS A 218 24.91 3.94 0.17
N GLY A 219 24.02 4.33 -0.74
CA GLY A 219 24.32 5.30 -1.79
C GLY A 219 24.66 6.68 -1.26
N LEU A 220 23.95 7.17 -0.24
CA LEU A 220 24.27 8.42 0.44
C LEU A 220 25.61 8.34 1.17
N LEU A 221 25.88 7.26 1.89
CA LEU A 221 27.16 7.06 2.60
C LEU A 221 28.36 6.92 1.67
N ALA A 222 28.17 6.40 0.46
CA ALA A 222 29.22 6.35 -0.55
C ALA A 222 29.62 7.76 -1.05
N ALA A 223 28.70 8.74 -0.98
CA ALA A 223 28.95 10.13 -1.37
C ALA A 223 29.34 11.03 -0.19
N PHE A 224 28.85 10.73 1.01
CA PHE A 224 29.04 11.51 2.24
C PHE A 224 29.47 10.59 3.38
N ALA A 225 30.77 10.59 3.71
CA ALA A 225 31.29 9.82 4.82
C ALA A 225 30.77 10.37 6.16
N CYS A 226 30.47 9.48 7.12
CA CYS A 226 29.98 9.87 8.44
C CYS A 226 30.94 10.84 9.16
N GLU A 227 32.26 10.75 8.91
CA GLU A 227 33.25 11.63 9.52
C GLU A 227 33.15 13.10 9.05
N ASP A 228 32.61 13.32 7.85
CA ASP A 228 32.49 14.66 7.24
C ASP A 228 31.13 15.31 7.52
N MET A 229 30.18 14.57 8.09
CA MET A 229 28.84 15.07 8.41
C MET A 229 28.86 16.03 9.59
N ARG A 230 27.89 16.95 9.63
CA ARG A 230 27.70 17.88 10.76
C ARG A 230 26.31 17.76 11.36
N GLU A 231 26.20 18.15 12.62
CA GLU A 231 24.91 18.15 13.32
C GLU A 231 23.93 19.10 12.62
N GLY A 232 22.71 18.62 12.36
CA GLY A 232 21.70 19.34 11.60
C GLY A 232 21.82 19.21 10.08
N ASP A 233 22.79 18.45 9.55
CA ASP A 233 22.82 18.18 8.11
C ASP A 233 21.74 17.17 7.70
N GLY A 234 21.39 17.17 6.41
CA GLY A 234 20.44 16.22 5.82
C GLY A 234 20.72 15.99 4.34
N TYR A 235 20.66 14.73 3.92
CA TYR A 235 21.10 14.28 2.59
C TYR A 235 19.96 13.60 1.83
N LEU A 236 19.78 13.97 0.57
CA LEU A 236 18.66 13.58 -0.30
C LEU A 236 19.14 12.80 -1.52
N LEU A 237 18.38 11.79 -1.95
CA LEU A 237 18.45 11.22 -3.31
C LEU A 237 17.12 10.63 -3.77
N ASN A 238 16.98 10.43 -5.08
CA ASN A 238 16.01 9.50 -5.67
C ASN A 238 16.59 8.68 -6.85
N ASP A 239 17.87 8.89 -7.18
CA ASP A 239 18.52 8.29 -8.35
C ASP A 239 18.59 6.75 -8.24
N PRO A 240 17.95 6.00 -9.16
CA PRO A 240 17.91 4.55 -9.11
C PRO A 240 19.28 3.85 -9.13
N TRP A 241 20.29 4.47 -9.76
CA TRP A 241 21.64 3.89 -9.84
C TRP A 241 22.54 4.28 -8.67
N HIS A 242 22.06 5.12 -7.76
CA HIS A 242 22.68 5.43 -6.46
C HIS A 242 21.87 4.87 -5.28
N GLY A 243 21.03 3.86 -5.52
CA GLY A 243 20.25 3.19 -4.46
C GLY A 243 18.78 3.61 -4.37
N GLY A 244 18.31 4.53 -5.21
CA GLY A 244 16.89 4.84 -5.34
C GLY A 244 16.07 3.73 -6.00
N THR A 245 14.74 3.83 -5.89
CA THR A 245 13.79 2.86 -6.46
C THR A 245 13.24 3.34 -7.81
N HIS A 246 12.61 4.51 -7.79
CA HIS A 246 12.16 5.29 -8.93
C HIS A 246 12.09 6.77 -8.53
N LEU A 247 11.90 7.67 -9.50
CA LEU A 247 12.05 9.11 -9.24
C LEU A 247 11.04 9.73 -8.26
N PRO A 248 9.78 9.27 -8.16
CA PRO A 248 8.87 9.78 -7.13
C PRO A 248 9.28 9.47 -5.69
N ASP A 249 10.05 8.40 -5.45
CA ASP A 249 10.47 8.01 -4.10
C ASP A 249 11.74 8.80 -3.69
N LEU A 250 11.57 9.86 -2.89
CA LEU A 250 12.70 10.65 -2.39
C LEU A 250 13.12 10.14 -1.01
N THR A 251 14.39 9.79 -0.87
CA THR A 251 15.00 9.35 0.39
C THR A 251 15.76 10.49 1.04
N LEU A 252 15.39 10.83 2.28
CA LEU A 252 16.10 11.80 3.11
C LEU A 252 16.76 11.06 4.29
N MET A 253 18.02 11.37 4.56
CA MET A 253 18.82 10.82 5.66
C MET A 253 19.37 11.95 6.52
N ARG A 254 19.35 11.77 7.84
CA ARG A 254 19.92 12.70 8.83
C ARG A 254 20.84 11.93 9.81
N PRO A 255 22.06 12.41 10.08
CA PRO A 255 22.92 11.85 11.11
C PRO A 255 22.43 12.17 12.53
N VAL A 256 22.70 11.25 13.45
CA VAL A 256 22.43 11.39 14.88
C VAL A 256 23.73 11.56 15.63
N PHE A 257 23.89 12.68 16.33
CA PHE A 257 25.11 13.05 17.04
C PHE A 257 25.01 12.80 18.54
N VAL A 258 26.06 12.19 19.10
CA VAL A 258 26.34 12.14 20.56
C VAL A 258 27.81 12.43 20.76
N ASP A 259 28.12 13.37 21.66
CA ASP A 259 29.49 13.77 22.00
C ASP A 259 30.37 14.08 20.77
N GLY A 260 29.80 14.83 19.81
CA GLY A 260 30.48 15.27 18.60
C GLY A 260 30.72 14.17 17.54
N ARG A 261 30.11 12.98 17.70
CA ARG A 261 30.27 11.85 16.78
C ARG A 261 28.94 11.35 16.25
N VAL A 262 28.91 10.92 14.99
CA VAL A 262 27.77 10.22 14.40
C VAL A 262 27.68 8.83 15.02
N VAL A 263 26.59 8.55 15.73
CA VAL A 263 26.36 7.25 16.40
C VAL A 263 25.29 6.40 15.72
N ALA A 264 24.41 7.04 14.95
CA ALA A 264 23.38 6.40 14.16
C ALA A 264 22.95 7.32 13.00
N LEU A 265 22.15 6.79 12.09
CA LEU A 265 21.50 7.54 11.03
C LEU A 265 20.00 7.27 11.12
N VAL A 266 19.19 8.30 10.90
CA VAL A 266 17.75 8.15 10.68
C VAL A 266 17.45 8.47 9.22
N ALA A 267 16.64 7.66 8.57
CA ALA A 267 16.27 7.88 7.18
C ALA A 267 14.79 7.62 6.95
N CYS A 268 14.25 8.28 5.92
CA CYS A 268 12.89 8.08 5.47
C CYS A 268 12.84 8.11 3.94
N MET A 269 11.89 7.38 3.39
CA MET A 269 11.55 7.39 1.97
C MET A 269 10.07 7.75 1.87
N LEU A 270 9.75 8.73 1.04
CA LEU A 270 8.40 9.22 0.84
C LEU A 270 8.12 9.25 -0.66
N HIS A 271 6.97 8.73 -1.07
CA HIS A 271 6.50 8.85 -2.44
C HIS A 271 5.92 10.25 -2.68
N HIS A 272 6.65 11.08 -3.42
CA HIS A 272 6.20 12.42 -3.77
C HIS A 272 5.19 12.32 -4.91
N GLN A 273 4.03 12.94 -4.72
CA GLN A 273 2.93 12.88 -5.68
C GLN A 273 3.34 13.39 -7.08
N ASP A 274 4.30 14.31 -7.15
CA ASP A 274 4.86 14.72 -8.43
C ASP A 274 6.29 15.24 -8.41
N VAL A 275 7.10 14.75 -9.36
CA VAL A 275 8.51 15.15 -9.58
C VAL A 275 8.79 15.54 -11.04
N GLY A 276 7.78 15.89 -11.84
CA GLY A 276 7.99 16.45 -13.19
C GLY A 276 8.09 15.47 -14.35
N GLY A 277 7.65 14.23 -14.20
CA GLY A 277 7.61 13.28 -15.32
C GLY A 277 6.64 13.70 -16.44
N ILE A 278 6.77 13.07 -17.61
CA ILE A 278 5.97 13.35 -18.82
C ILE A 278 4.46 13.10 -18.67
N ALA A 279 4.06 12.37 -17.63
CA ALA A 279 2.67 12.10 -17.30
C ALA A 279 2.32 12.70 -15.94
N PRO A 280 1.10 13.24 -15.76
CA PRO A 280 0.62 13.68 -14.45
C PRO A 280 0.85 12.64 -13.35
N GLY A 281 1.26 13.09 -12.17
CA GLY A 281 1.67 12.22 -11.05
C GLY A 281 3.06 11.62 -11.18
N SER A 282 3.81 11.96 -12.25
CA SER A 282 5.10 11.33 -12.55
C SER A 282 5.01 9.79 -12.62
N VAL A 283 3.87 9.27 -13.07
CA VAL A 283 3.61 7.84 -13.23
C VAL A 283 3.33 7.47 -14.70
N PRO A 284 4.25 7.71 -15.64
CA PRO A 284 4.04 7.38 -17.05
C PRO A 284 3.99 5.87 -17.31
N THR A 285 3.03 5.42 -18.12
CA THR A 285 2.91 4.00 -18.53
C THR A 285 3.72 3.62 -19.77
N HIS A 286 4.39 4.59 -20.39
CA HIS A 286 5.03 4.46 -21.71
C HIS A 286 6.36 5.23 -21.76
N ALA A 287 6.95 5.55 -20.61
CA ALA A 287 8.27 6.16 -20.58
C ALA A 287 9.31 5.15 -21.09
N THR A 288 10.18 5.59 -21.99
CA THR A 288 11.24 4.78 -22.59
C THR A 288 12.63 5.07 -22.02
N SER A 289 12.74 6.14 -21.23
CA SER A 289 13.98 6.60 -20.63
C SER A 289 13.72 7.24 -19.29
N ILE A 290 14.65 7.11 -18.34
CA ILE A 290 14.55 7.70 -17.00
C ILE A 290 14.29 9.22 -17.02
N GLN A 291 14.79 9.95 -18.02
CA GLN A 291 14.58 11.39 -18.17
C GLN A 291 13.11 11.75 -18.41
N GLN A 292 12.30 10.81 -18.90
CA GLN A 292 10.87 11.01 -19.06
C GLN A 292 10.10 10.80 -17.75
N GLU A 293 10.73 10.24 -16.72
CA GLU A 293 10.06 9.86 -15.47
C GLU A 293 10.07 10.99 -14.42
N GLY A 294 10.83 12.06 -14.67
CA GLY A 294 10.89 13.26 -13.83
C GLY A 294 12.31 13.66 -13.43
N LEU A 295 12.39 14.51 -12.41
CA LEU A 295 13.65 15.03 -11.91
C LEU A 295 14.43 13.95 -11.16
N ARG A 296 15.63 13.66 -11.66
CA ARG A 296 16.56 12.73 -11.03
C ARG A 296 17.56 13.49 -10.16
N VAL A 297 17.54 13.17 -8.87
CA VAL A 297 18.34 13.76 -7.81
C VAL A 297 19.42 12.76 -7.40
N PRO A 298 20.69 12.99 -7.78
CA PRO A 298 21.80 12.20 -7.27
C PRO A 298 22.00 12.50 -5.76
N PRO A 299 22.84 11.73 -5.05
CA PRO A 299 23.22 12.05 -3.67
C PRO A 299 23.63 13.52 -3.51
N MET A 300 22.87 14.28 -2.71
CA MET A 300 23.13 15.69 -2.44
C MET A 300 22.83 16.05 -0.98
N GLN A 301 23.47 17.11 -0.48
CA GLN A 301 23.09 17.72 0.80
C GLN A 301 21.93 18.69 0.56
N LEU A 302 20.79 18.46 1.21
CA LEU A 302 19.61 19.35 1.16
C LEU A 302 19.51 20.25 2.39
N TYR A 303 19.94 19.78 3.55
CA TYR A 303 19.96 20.55 4.80
C TYR A 303 21.38 20.73 5.29
N ALA A 304 21.71 21.95 5.71
CA ALA A 304 22.97 22.31 6.35
C ALA A 304 22.68 23.05 7.66
N GLY A 305 23.15 22.51 8.80
CA GLY A 305 22.90 23.13 10.12
C GLY A 305 21.40 23.35 10.42
N GLY A 306 20.54 22.45 9.94
CA GLY A 306 19.09 22.49 10.10
C GLY A 306 18.35 23.45 9.16
N GLN A 307 19.06 24.12 8.25
CA GLN A 307 18.48 25.00 7.25
C GLN A 307 18.42 24.31 5.89
N VAL A 308 17.27 24.38 5.22
CA VAL A 308 17.10 23.86 3.87
C VAL A 308 17.85 24.74 2.86
N ASP A 309 18.52 24.11 1.89
CA ASP A 309 19.09 24.81 0.74
C ASP A 309 17.94 25.36 -0.12
N ALA A 310 17.72 26.67 -0.02
CA ALA A 310 16.65 27.35 -0.74
C ALA A 310 16.84 27.32 -2.26
N ALA A 311 18.07 27.21 -2.78
CA ALA A 311 18.32 27.12 -4.22
C ALA A 311 17.95 25.74 -4.75
N LEU A 312 18.34 24.68 -4.04
CA LEU A 312 17.94 23.32 -4.37
C LEU A 312 16.43 23.13 -4.26
N LEU A 313 15.81 23.61 -3.18
CA LEU A 313 14.35 23.53 -3.01
C LEU A 313 13.62 24.24 -4.16
N ARG A 314 14.06 25.45 -4.56
CA ARG A 314 13.49 26.15 -5.72
C ARG A 314 13.62 25.33 -7.01
N LEU A 315 14.76 24.67 -7.23
CA LEU A 315 14.96 23.82 -8.40
C LEU A 315 14.02 22.60 -8.39
N LEU A 316 13.90 21.92 -7.25
CA LEU A 316 13.00 20.79 -7.07
C LEU A 316 11.55 21.21 -7.34
N CYS A 317 11.08 22.29 -6.71
CA CYS A 317 9.72 22.80 -6.87
C CYS A 317 9.42 23.26 -8.30
N ALA A 318 10.38 23.91 -8.99
CA ALA A 318 10.19 24.37 -10.37
C ALA A 318 9.92 23.23 -11.37
N ASN A 319 10.30 22.00 -11.01
CA ASN A 319 10.09 20.81 -11.84
C ASN A 319 8.87 20.00 -11.40
N SER A 320 8.08 20.44 -10.42
CA SER A 320 6.85 19.73 -10.01
C SER A 320 5.60 20.47 -10.48
N ARG A 321 4.58 19.73 -10.88
CA ARG A 321 3.22 20.24 -11.12
C ARG A 321 2.50 20.58 -9.82
N MET A 322 3.00 20.11 -8.68
CA MET A 322 2.46 20.35 -7.34
C MET A 322 3.58 20.83 -6.38
N PRO A 323 4.15 22.03 -6.61
CA PRO A 323 5.31 22.51 -5.86
C PRO A 323 5.05 22.66 -4.35
N ASP A 324 3.82 23.03 -3.97
CA ASP A 324 3.42 23.15 -2.56
C ASP A 324 3.37 21.78 -1.87
N ASN A 325 2.88 20.74 -2.56
CA ASN A 325 2.92 19.38 -2.03
C ASN A 325 4.37 18.89 -1.89
N LEU A 326 5.21 19.09 -2.91
CA LEU A 326 6.61 18.66 -2.91
C LEU A 326 7.39 19.29 -1.74
N SER A 327 7.28 20.61 -1.58
CA SER A 327 7.98 21.33 -0.51
C SER A 327 7.42 20.99 0.87
N GLY A 328 6.09 20.88 1.01
CA GLY A 328 5.43 20.46 2.25
C GLY A 328 5.83 19.05 2.68
N ASP A 329 5.85 18.10 1.76
CA ASP A 329 6.22 16.72 2.04
C ASP A 329 7.73 16.57 2.35
N LEU A 330 8.62 17.32 1.68
CA LEU A 330 10.04 17.41 2.05
C LEU A 330 10.23 17.96 3.47
N HIS A 331 9.41 18.94 3.85
CA HIS A 331 9.41 19.46 5.21
C HIS A 331 8.89 18.44 6.22
N ALA A 332 7.82 17.70 5.89
CA ALA A 332 7.30 16.62 6.72
C ALA A 332 8.33 15.51 6.97
N GLN A 333 9.09 15.13 5.92
CA GLN A 333 10.25 14.22 6.06
C GLN A 333 11.25 14.77 7.08
N TRP A 334 11.64 16.04 6.95
CA TRP A 334 12.59 16.68 7.87
C TRP A 334 12.09 16.72 9.31
N LEU A 335 10.81 17.04 9.55
CA LEU A 335 10.23 17.07 10.90
C LEU A 335 10.24 15.69 11.56
N GLY A 336 9.85 14.64 10.81
CA GLY A 336 9.87 13.26 11.30
C GLY A 336 11.28 12.79 11.64
N LEU A 337 12.27 13.08 10.78
CA LEU A 337 13.67 12.73 11.04
C LEU A 337 14.29 13.55 12.17
N SER A 338 13.96 14.83 12.30
CA SER A 338 14.47 15.68 13.38
C SER A 338 14.02 15.17 14.74
N GLN A 339 12.73 14.88 14.89
CA GLN A 339 12.20 14.26 16.11
C GLN A 339 12.89 12.92 16.40
N GLY A 340 13.04 12.07 15.38
CA GLY A 340 13.70 10.77 15.51
C GLY A 340 15.16 10.88 15.95
N ALA A 341 15.90 11.82 15.39
CA ALA A 341 17.30 12.08 15.73
C ALA A 341 17.45 12.54 17.19
N ASP A 342 16.60 13.46 17.64
CA ASP A 342 16.66 13.99 19.00
C ASP A 342 16.31 12.92 20.05
N GLU A 343 15.23 12.16 19.82
CA GLU A 343 14.83 11.04 20.68
C GLU A 343 15.89 9.93 20.70
N LEU A 344 16.48 9.58 19.54
CA LEU A 344 17.53 8.55 19.46
C LEU A 344 18.81 9.00 20.15
N ALA A 345 19.22 10.27 20.01
CA ALA A 345 20.40 10.80 20.70
C ALA A 345 20.23 10.76 22.22
N ALA A 346 19.02 11.07 22.73
CA ALA A 346 18.72 10.95 24.16
C ALA A 346 18.80 9.50 24.63
N LEU A 347 18.21 8.56 23.88
CA LEU A 347 18.27 7.13 24.19
C LEU A 347 19.71 6.60 24.17
N TRP A 348 20.51 7.03 23.19
CA TRP A 348 21.90 6.61 23.04
C TRP A 348 22.79 7.12 24.19
N ARG A 349 22.58 8.34 24.69
CA ARG A 349 23.26 8.85 25.89
C ARG A 349 22.91 8.07 27.16
N ALA A 350 21.66 7.59 27.25
CA ALA A 350 21.17 6.85 28.40
C ALA A 350 21.63 5.37 28.41
N GLU A 351 22.09 4.84 27.28
CA GLU A 351 22.44 3.44 27.10
C GLU A 351 23.89 3.25 26.61
N PRO A 352 24.87 3.11 27.53
CA PRO A 352 26.28 2.98 27.17
C PRO A 352 26.60 1.78 26.28
N ALA A 353 25.79 0.72 26.31
CA ALA A 353 25.99 -0.49 25.50
C ALA A 353 25.13 -0.50 24.21
N MET A 354 24.57 0.65 23.80
CA MET A 354 23.63 0.75 22.67
C MET A 354 24.16 0.10 21.38
N ALA A 355 25.39 0.44 20.97
CA ALA A 355 26.00 -0.15 19.76
C ALA A 355 26.15 -1.68 19.84
N GLN A 356 26.56 -2.19 21.01
CA GLN A 356 26.70 -3.63 21.24
C GLN A 356 25.34 -4.34 21.16
N ARG A 357 24.31 -3.77 21.79
CA ARG A 357 22.94 -4.31 21.80
C ARG A 357 22.32 -4.28 20.40
N CYS A 358 22.56 -3.22 19.61
CA CYS A 358 22.20 -3.20 18.19
C CYS A 358 22.88 -4.34 17.42
N GLY A 359 24.16 -4.60 17.68
CA GLY A 359 24.89 -5.74 17.11
C GLY A 359 24.29 -7.10 17.50
N GLN A 360 23.88 -7.26 18.76
CA GLN A 360 23.20 -8.47 19.23
C GLN A 360 21.83 -8.66 18.57
N ALA A 361 21.06 -7.58 18.37
CA ALA A 361 19.78 -7.63 17.68
C ALA A 361 19.92 -8.03 16.20
N LEU A 362 20.97 -7.57 15.51
CA LEU A 362 21.31 -8.00 14.16
C LEU A 362 21.67 -9.48 14.13
N GLN A 363 22.51 -9.93 15.06
CA GLN A 363 22.91 -11.35 15.15
C GLN A 363 21.71 -12.26 15.44
N ALA A 364 20.83 -11.86 16.37
CA ALA A 364 19.64 -12.61 16.71
C ALA A 364 18.68 -12.78 15.51
N ALA A 365 18.49 -11.73 14.71
CA ALA A 365 17.70 -11.81 13.49
C ALA A 365 18.34 -12.74 12.44
N GLN A 366 19.67 -12.69 12.31
CA GLN A 366 20.41 -13.59 11.43
C GLN A 366 20.28 -15.05 11.86
N ASP A 367 20.41 -15.35 13.15
CA ASP A 367 20.32 -16.71 13.67
C ASP A 367 18.90 -17.28 13.56
N ALA A 368 17.87 -16.44 13.72
CA ALA A 368 16.48 -16.81 13.47
C ALA A 368 16.25 -17.17 11.99
N ALA A 369 16.77 -16.36 11.06
CA ALA A 369 16.70 -16.66 9.63
C ALA A 369 17.46 -17.95 9.26
N ARG A 370 18.65 -18.17 9.82
CA ARG A 370 19.39 -19.45 9.68
C ARG A 370 18.58 -20.63 10.19
N ALA A 371 17.92 -20.50 11.33
CA ALA A 371 17.09 -21.55 11.91
C ALA A 371 15.91 -21.92 11.00
N ALA A 372 15.22 -20.92 10.44
CA ALA A 372 14.15 -21.14 9.48
C ALA A 372 14.65 -21.86 8.22
N LEU A 373 15.80 -21.44 7.68
CA LEU A 373 16.42 -22.12 6.54
C LEU A 373 16.85 -23.55 6.87
N ARG A 374 17.44 -23.83 8.04
CA ARG A 374 17.77 -25.23 8.44
C ARG A 374 16.56 -26.14 8.46
N ALA A 375 15.41 -25.64 8.91
CA ALA A 375 14.19 -26.44 9.06
C ALA A 375 13.57 -26.82 7.71
N ALA A 376 13.82 -26.04 6.66
CA ALA A 376 13.37 -26.35 5.31
C ALA A 376 14.25 -27.44 4.66
N PRO A 377 13.72 -28.23 3.71
CA PRO A 377 14.53 -29.17 2.94
C PRO A 377 15.52 -28.45 2.01
N ASP A 378 16.67 -29.09 1.76
CA ASP A 378 17.58 -28.66 0.69
C ASP A 378 16.98 -28.97 -0.68
N GLY A 379 17.13 -28.03 -1.61
CA GLY A 379 16.54 -28.17 -2.93
C GLY A 379 16.68 -26.93 -3.79
N ASP A 380 16.26 -27.10 -5.04
CA ASP A 380 16.17 -26.03 -6.02
C ASP A 380 14.71 -25.86 -6.40
N TYR A 381 14.14 -24.74 -6.02
CA TYR A 381 12.72 -24.46 -6.21
C TYR A 381 12.54 -23.37 -7.25
N VAL A 382 11.65 -23.56 -8.22
CA VAL A 382 11.51 -22.67 -9.38
C VAL A 382 10.07 -22.21 -9.52
N PHE A 383 9.87 -20.92 -9.78
CA PHE A 383 8.56 -20.38 -10.10
C PHE A 383 8.64 -19.42 -11.28
N GLU A 384 7.64 -19.48 -12.16
CA GLU A 384 7.51 -18.62 -13.31
C GLU A 384 6.15 -17.91 -13.31
N ASP A 385 6.18 -16.65 -13.70
CA ASP A 385 5.03 -15.77 -13.90
C ASP A 385 5.36 -14.74 -14.98
N ALA A 386 4.46 -13.81 -15.28
CA ALA A 386 4.75 -12.70 -16.17
C ALA A 386 3.89 -11.47 -15.89
N LEU A 387 4.42 -10.29 -16.25
CA LEU A 387 3.63 -9.07 -16.42
C LEU A 387 2.84 -9.18 -17.74
N ASP A 388 1.68 -8.53 -17.86
CA ASP A 388 0.87 -8.56 -19.10
C ASP A 388 1.54 -7.83 -20.28
N GLY A 389 2.57 -7.01 -20.01
CA GLY A 389 3.27 -6.21 -21.01
C GLY A 389 4.07 -5.08 -20.39
N ASP A 390 4.89 -4.42 -21.20
CA ASP A 390 5.78 -3.34 -20.75
C ASP A 390 5.16 -1.94 -20.87
N GLY A 391 3.95 -1.84 -21.43
CA GLY A 391 3.23 -0.58 -21.66
C GLY A 391 3.43 0.03 -23.06
N LEU A 392 4.36 -0.51 -23.84
CA LEU A 392 4.54 -0.23 -25.27
C LEU A 392 4.14 -1.44 -26.12
N SER A 393 4.34 -2.63 -25.57
CA SER A 393 3.97 -3.92 -26.14
C SER A 393 3.02 -4.66 -25.19
N PRO A 394 1.98 -5.32 -25.72
CA PRO A 394 1.09 -6.19 -24.94
C PRO A 394 1.66 -7.61 -24.75
N GLN A 395 2.91 -7.86 -25.18
CA GLN A 395 3.55 -9.17 -25.02
C GLN A 395 3.97 -9.38 -23.56
N PRO A 396 3.62 -10.53 -22.94
CA PRO A 396 3.99 -10.79 -21.57
C PRO A 396 5.50 -10.70 -21.31
N VAL A 397 5.88 -10.08 -20.19
CA VAL A 397 7.27 -9.93 -19.77
C VAL A 397 7.57 -10.96 -18.68
N ARG A 398 8.40 -11.96 -19.02
CA ARG A 398 8.68 -13.12 -18.17
C ARG A 398 9.39 -12.74 -16.86
N VAL A 399 8.88 -13.30 -15.77
CA VAL A 399 9.47 -13.29 -14.43
C VAL A 399 9.79 -14.73 -14.04
N ALA A 400 11.06 -15.02 -13.74
CA ALA A 400 11.48 -16.36 -13.38
C ALA A 400 12.43 -16.32 -12.19
N VAL A 401 12.04 -17.02 -11.13
CA VAL A 401 12.74 -17.06 -9.85
C VAL A 401 13.15 -18.48 -9.53
N ARG A 402 14.39 -18.67 -9.09
CA ARG A 402 14.88 -19.92 -8.50
C ARG A 402 15.45 -19.68 -7.11
N ILE A 403 15.08 -20.51 -6.15
CA ILE A 403 15.65 -20.53 -4.79
C ILE A 403 16.56 -21.77 -4.69
N LEU A 404 17.87 -21.56 -4.54
CA LEU A 404 18.82 -22.63 -4.25
C LEU A 404 19.08 -22.67 -2.75
N LYS A 405 18.40 -23.59 -2.06
CA LYS A 405 18.45 -23.72 -0.60
C LYS A 405 19.48 -24.79 -0.23
N ARG A 406 20.50 -24.44 0.56
CA ARG A 406 21.53 -25.36 1.07
C ARG A 406 21.82 -25.08 2.55
N GLY A 407 21.50 -26.04 3.42
CA GLY A 407 21.69 -25.91 4.86
C GLY A 407 21.04 -24.63 5.42
N GLU A 408 21.89 -23.70 5.88
CA GLU A 408 21.54 -22.41 6.51
C GLU A 408 21.51 -21.22 5.56
N GLN A 409 21.71 -21.44 4.26
CA GLN A 409 21.82 -20.35 3.27
C GLN A 409 20.88 -20.60 2.09
N ALA A 410 20.45 -19.51 1.45
CA ALA A 410 19.71 -19.58 0.20
C ALA A 410 20.21 -18.53 -0.79
N MET A 411 20.43 -18.96 -2.05
CA MET A 411 20.64 -18.05 -3.17
C MET A 411 19.32 -17.84 -3.90
N LEU A 412 18.93 -16.59 -4.05
CA LEU A 412 17.78 -16.14 -4.83
C LEU A 412 18.29 -15.76 -6.22
N ASP A 413 17.99 -16.60 -7.20
CA ASP A 413 18.49 -16.48 -8.56
C ASP A 413 17.41 -15.99 -9.52
N PHE A 414 17.55 -14.74 -9.96
CA PHE A 414 16.62 -14.06 -10.87
C PHE A 414 17.23 -13.89 -12.27
N THR A 415 18.31 -14.60 -12.60
CA THR A 415 18.95 -14.46 -13.93
C THR A 415 18.07 -14.93 -15.08
N GLY A 416 17.01 -15.70 -14.77
CA GLY A 416 16.00 -16.14 -15.73
C GLY A 416 14.97 -15.06 -16.11
N CYS A 417 14.91 -13.93 -15.40
CA CYS A 417 14.00 -12.84 -15.78
C CYS A 417 14.36 -12.27 -17.17
N ALA A 418 13.34 -11.69 -17.83
CA ALA A 418 13.47 -11.13 -19.16
C ALA A 418 14.57 -10.05 -19.26
N ASP A 419 15.03 -9.83 -20.48
CA ASP A 419 15.86 -8.67 -20.82
C ASP A 419 15.12 -7.38 -20.47
N GLN A 420 15.88 -6.32 -20.13
CA GLN A 420 15.32 -5.01 -19.88
C GLN A 420 14.40 -4.61 -21.04
N THR A 421 13.23 -4.06 -20.71
CA THR A 421 12.25 -3.68 -21.72
C THR A 421 12.39 -2.21 -22.07
N PRO A 422 11.94 -1.80 -23.27
CA PRO A 422 11.87 -0.38 -23.61
C PRO A 422 10.82 0.36 -22.78
N GLY A 423 9.77 -0.29 -22.29
CA GLY A 423 8.79 0.33 -21.39
C GLY A 423 9.23 0.45 -19.92
N PRO A 424 8.47 1.16 -19.07
CA PRO A 424 8.91 1.56 -17.73
C PRO A 424 8.78 0.49 -16.63
N VAL A 425 8.63 -0.79 -16.99
CA VAL A 425 8.37 -1.88 -16.03
C VAL A 425 9.62 -2.44 -15.35
N ASN A 426 10.81 -1.99 -15.77
CA ASN A 426 12.07 -2.42 -15.17
C ASN A 426 12.13 -1.97 -13.70
N ALA A 427 12.77 -2.75 -12.84
CA ALA A 427 12.97 -2.44 -11.42
C ALA A 427 14.46 -2.24 -11.14
N SER A 428 14.81 -1.11 -10.50
CA SER A 428 16.18 -0.91 -10.00
C SER A 428 16.56 -2.03 -9.04
N ARG A 429 17.86 -2.28 -8.89
CA ARG A 429 18.36 -3.27 -7.95
C ARG A 429 17.90 -3.00 -6.50
N ALA A 430 17.76 -1.72 -6.13
CA ALA A 430 17.22 -1.33 -4.83
C ALA A 430 15.74 -1.74 -4.68
N ALA A 431 14.92 -1.53 -5.71
CA ALA A 431 13.52 -1.95 -5.69
C ALA A 431 13.36 -3.48 -5.61
N VAL A 432 14.24 -4.24 -6.27
CA VAL A 432 14.26 -5.71 -6.20
C VAL A 432 14.59 -6.20 -4.79
N GLN A 433 15.45 -5.47 -4.07
CA GLN A 433 15.82 -5.81 -2.69
C GLN A 433 14.61 -5.82 -1.74
N ALA A 434 13.52 -5.09 -2.05
CA ALA A 434 12.30 -5.15 -1.27
C ALA A 434 11.63 -6.54 -1.29
N ALA A 435 11.64 -7.24 -2.42
CA ALA A 435 11.14 -8.62 -2.49
C ALA A 435 12.03 -9.59 -1.68
N VAL A 436 13.36 -9.37 -1.70
CA VAL A 436 14.33 -10.15 -0.91
C VAL A 436 14.12 -9.93 0.59
N ALA A 437 13.98 -8.68 1.03
CA ALA A 437 13.74 -8.33 2.42
C ALA A 437 12.40 -8.89 2.90
N TYR A 438 11.34 -8.77 2.10
CA TYR A 438 10.04 -9.38 2.41
C TYR A 438 10.17 -10.89 2.63
N PHE A 439 10.84 -11.60 1.71
CA PHE A 439 11.07 -13.04 1.85
C PHE A 439 11.88 -13.39 3.10
N ALA A 440 12.93 -12.63 3.40
CA ALA A 440 13.73 -12.82 4.61
C ALA A 440 12.91 -12.70 5.91
N HIS A 441 12.07 -11.66 6.01
CA HIS A 441 11.24 -11.45 7.19
C HIS A 441 10.11 -12.47 7.29
N MET A 442 9.59 -12.95 6.16
CA MET A 442 8.62 -14.04 6.13
C MET A 442 9.19 -15.33 6.73
N LEU A 443 10.47 -15.66 6.48
CA LEU A 443 11.10 -16.88 7.01
C LEU A 443 11.14 -16.89 8.55
N ALA A 444 11.32 -15.72 9.16
CA ALA A 444 11.42 -15.56 10.61
C ALA A 444 10.57 -14.36 11.08
N PRO A 445 9.23 -14.47 11.09
CA PRO A 445 8.34 -13.33 11.33
C PRO A 445 8.43 -12.78 12.75
N GLN A 446 8.93 -13.61 13.68
CA GLN A 446 9.13 -13.27 15.08
C GLN A 446 10.46 -12.53 15.35
N ALA A 447 11.36 -12.50 14.38
CA ALA A 447 12.64 -11.83 14.52
C ALA A 447 12.50 -10.31 14.31
N PRO A 448 13.38 -9.49 14.92
CA PRO A 448 13.47 -8.07 14.60
C PRO A 448 13.64 -7.83 13.10
N CYS A 449 12.96 -6.83 12.59
CA CYS A 449 12.94 -6.49 11.17
C CYS A 449 14.15 -5.61 10.82
N ASN A 450 15.32 -6.23 10.63
CA ASN A 450 16.60 -5.55 10.43
C ASN A 450 17.51 -6.28 9.41
N ASP A 451 18.67 -5.71 9.06
CA ASP A 451 19.55 -6.25 8.01
C ASP A 451 20.06 -7.68 8.32
N GLY A 452 20.05 -8.10 9.60
CA GLY A 452 20.42 -9.45 10.02
C GLY A 452 19.57 -10.54 9.35
N SER A 453 18.28 -10.30 9.12
CA SER A 453 17.40 -11.28 8.46
C SER A 453 17.82 -11.59 7.02
N THR A 454 18.37 -10.60 6.32
CA THR A 454 18.77 -10.72 4.90
C THR A 454 20.18 -11.26 4.73
N ALA A 455 21.00 -11.29 5.79
CA ALA A 455 22.41 -11.67 5.74
C ALA A 455 22.66 -13.14 5.33
N VAL A 456 21.62 -13.99 5.36
CA VAL A 456 21.68 -15.40 4.95
C VAL A 456 21.25 -15.63 3.50
N LEU A 457 20.83 -14.56 2.81
CA LEU A 457 20.33 -14.61 1.45
C LEU A 457 21.33 -13.94 0.50
N THR A 458 21.57 -14.56 -0.65
CA THR A 458 22.35 -13.94 -1.73
C THR A 458 21.46 -13.72 -2.94
N LEU A 459 21.40 -12.49 -3.47
CA LEU A 459 20.66 -12.16 -4.68
C LEU A 459 21.58 -12.21 -5.91
N ARG A 460 21.21 -13.06 -6.88
CA ARG A 460 21.85 -13.14 -8.20
C ARG A 460 20.89 -12.61 -9.27
N THR A 461 21.39 -11.68 -10.08
CA THR A 461 20.67 -11.06 -11.20
C THR A 461 21.60 -11.00 -12.42
N ARG A 462 21.04 -10.61 -13.57
CA ARG A 462 21.80 -10.37 -14.81
C ARG A 462 21.72 -8.87 -15.17
N PRO A 463 22.86 -8.16 -15.29
CA PRO A 463 22.85 -6.77 -15.78
C PRO A 463 22.17 -6.67 -17.15
N GLY A 464 21.35 -5.64 -17.34
CA GLY A 464 20.53 -5.46 -18.54
C GLY A 464 19.27 -6.31 -18.57
N SER A 465 18.84 -6.88 -17.43
CA SER A 465 17.53 -7.53 -17.27
C SER A 465 16.52 -6.58 -16.64
N ILE A 466 15.23 -6.94 -16.65
CA ILE A 466 14.17 -6.17 -15.98
C ILE A 466 14.37 -6.01 -14.46
N VAL A 467 15.24 -6.81 -13.83
CA VAL A 467 15.56 -6.75 -12.40
C VAL A 467 16.93 -6.14 -12.09
N ASP A 468 17.68 -5.77 -13.13
CA ASP A 468 18.97 -5.10 -13.01
C ASP A 468 19.24 -4.26 -14.28
N PRO A 469 18.39 -3.25 -14.54
CA PRO A 469 18.42 -2.51 -15.80
C PRO A 469 19.59 -1.52 -15.86
N LEU A 470 20.15 -1.35 -17.06
CA LEU A 470 21.22 -0.38 -17.29
C LEU A 470 20.64 1.00 -17.65
N PRO A 471 21.34 2.11 -17.32
CA PRO A 471 20.96 3.42 -17.82
C PRO A 471 20.89 3.42 -19.36
N PRO A 472 19.94 4.16 -19.97
CA PRO A 472 19.00 5.08 -19.33
C PRO A 472 17.58 4.49 -19.11
N ALA A 473 17.44 3.18 -18.88
CA ALA A 473 16.14 2.51 -18.79
C ALA A 473 15.15 3.21 -17.84
N ALA A 474 13.88 3.18 -18.24
CA ALA A 474 12.75 3.65 -17.44
C ALA A 474 12.39 2.61 -16.36
N VAL A 475 12.19 3.06 -15.11
CA VAL A 475 11.97 2.18 -13.93
C VAL A 475 10.73 2.54 -13.10
N ASN A 476 9.87 3.43 -13.59
CA ASN A 476 8.82 4.01 -12.76
C ASN A 476 7.63 3.06 -12.50
N ALA A 477 7.28 2.20 -13.45
CA ALA A 477 6.18 1.23 -13.33
C ALA A 477 6.59 -0.10 -12.69
N ARG A 478 7.63 -0.10 -11.85
CA ARG A 478 8.23 -1.26 -11.19
C ARG A 478 7.36 -1.97 -10.15
N THR A 479 6.34 -1.32 -9.60
CA THR A 479 5.62 -1.82 -8.41
C THR A 479 5.08 -3.24 -8.61
N ASN A 480 4.39 -3.50 -9.71
CA ASN A 480 3.84 -4.83 -9.98
C ASN A 480 4.93 -5.88 -10.29
N LEU A 481 6.06 -5.50 -10.88
CA LEU A 481 7.21 -6.41 -11.02
C LEU A 481 7.73 -6.86 -9.65
N VAL A 482 7.88 -5.93 -8.70
CA VAL A 482 8.35 -6.29 -7.34
C VAL A 482 7.31 -7.16 -6.61
N LYS A 483 6.01 -6.89 -6.76
CA LYS A 483 4.94 -7.75 -6.21
C LYS A 483 4.96 -9.15 -6.81
N LEU A 484 5.17 -9.27 -8.13
CA LEU A 484 5.32 -10.56 -8.80
C LEU A 484 6.57 -11.30 -8.32
N LEU A 485 7.71 -10.63 -8.16
CA LEU A 485 8.92 -11.25 -7.61
C LEU A 485 8.68 -11.80 -6.19
N ALA A 486 8.00 -11.04 -5.33
CA ALA A 486 7.63 -11.51 -4.00
C ALA A 486 6.70 -12.74 -4.07
N ASN A 487 5.69 -12.74 -4.93
CA ASN A 487 4.81 -13.92 -5.13
C ASN A 487 5.56 -15.10 -5.73
N ALA A 488 6.49 -14.88 -6.66
CA ALA A 488 7.29 -15.94 -7.26
C ALA A 488 8.25 -16.57 -6.25
N LEU A 489 8.82 -15.79 -5.33
CA LEU A 489 9.57 -16.31 -4.18
C LEU A 489 8.68 -17.19 -3.29
N LEU A 490 7.46 -16.75 -2.97
CA LEU A 490 6.51 -17.55 -2.18
C LEU A 490 6.09 -18.83 -2.92
N GLY A 491 5.84 -18.75 -4.22
CA GLY A 491 5.46 -19.87 -5.08
C GLY A 491 6.59 -20.87 -5.32
N ALA A 492 7.84 -20.41 -5.35
CA ALA A 492 9.00 -21.31 -5.34
C ALA A 492 9.10 -21.98 -3.97
N TRP A 493 9.04 -21.21 -2.89
CA TRP A 493 9.16 -21.73 -1.52
C TRP A 493 8.03 -22.69 -1.13
N SER A 494 6.83 -22.56 -1.71
CA SER A 494 5.72 -23.49 -1.51
C SER A 494 6.02 -24.91 -1.98
N GLN A 495 6.97 -25.11 -2.89
CA GLN A 495 7.42 -26.44 -3.28
C GLN A 495 8.23 -27.14 -2.17
N ALA A 496 8.93 -26.36 -1.33
CA ALA A 496 9.64 -26.88 -0.18
C ALA A 496 8.67 -27.27 0.95
N LEU A 497 7.60 -26.50 1.14
CA LEU A 497 6.66 -26.60 2.25
C LEU A 497 5.18 -26.49 1.80
N PRO A 498 4.67 -27.41 0.95
CA PRO A 498 3.39 -27.24 0.27
C PRO A 498 2.17 -27.19 1.20
N ALA A 499 2.24 -27.85 2.36
CA ALA A 499 1.18 -27.83 3.36
C ALA A 499 1.21 -26.59 4.29
N GLN A 500 2.23 -25.73 4.17
CA GLN A 500 2.44 -24.58 5.04
C GLN A 500 2.45 -23.25 4.29
N MET A 501 2.13 -23.26 2.99
CA MET A 501 2.23 -22.08 2.13
C MET A 501 0.88 -21.76 1.48
N PRO A 502 0.53 -20.47 1.36
CA PRO A 502 -0.69 -20.04 0.69
C PRO A 502 -0.59 -20.27 -0.83
N ALA A 503 -1.74 -20.22 -1.48
CA ALA A 503 -1.80 -19.98 -2.91
C ALA A 503 -1.27 -18.57 -3.24
N PRO A 504 -0.78 -18.34 -4.47
CA PRO A 504 -0.40 -17.01 -4.92
C PRO A 504 -1.50 -15.95 -4.65
N ASN A 505 -1.06 -14.78 -4.20
CA ASN A 505 -1.93 -13.61 -4.13
C ASN A 505 -2.22 -13.13 -5.56
N ALA A 506 -3.11 -12.14 -5.70
CA ALA A 506 -3.34 -11.49 -6.99
C ALA A 506 -2.03 -10.93 -7.60
N ALA A 507 -1.05 -10.56 -6.76
CA ALA A 507 0.22 -9.95 -7.14
C ALA A 507 0.07 -8.67 -7.98
N GLU A 508 -1.06 -7.98 -7.80
CA GLU A 508 -1.47 -6.78 -8.51
C GLU A 508 -1.71 -5.66 -7.50
N VAL A 509 -1.30 -4.46 -7.86
CA VAL A 509 -1.85 -3.22 -7.33
C VAL A 509 -2.11 -2.28 -8.51
N VAL A 510 -3.26 -1.60 -8.48
CA VAL A 510 -3.50 -0.52 -9.44
C VAL A 510 -2.91 0.76 -8.89
N VAL A 511 -1.96 1.34 -9.64
CA VAL A 511 -1.48 2.71 -9.41
C VAL A 511 -2.14 3.60 -10.45
N LEU A 512 -2.99 4.50 -9.98
CA LEU A 512 -3.79 5.39 -10.79
C LEU A 512 -3.32 6.83 -10.59
N SER A 513 -3.10 7.56 -11.67
CA SER A 513 -2.98 9.02 -11.62
C SER A 513 -4.01 9.65 -12.52
N LEU A 514 -4.78 10.57 -11.93
CA LEU A 514 -5.82 11.34 -12.57
C LEU A 514 -5.42 12.80 -12.47
N GLY A 515 -5.40 13.49 -13.60
CA GLY A 515 -5.10 14.91 -13.63
C GLY A 515 -5.92 15.65 -14.65
N GLY A 516 -6.00 16.96 -14.50
CA GLY A 516 -6.70 17.82 -15.45
C GLY A 516 -6.71 19.26 -14.98
N THR A 517 -7.62 20.03 -15.55
CA THR A 517 -7.81 21.44 -15.22
C THR A 517 -9.22 21.66 -14.73
N ARG A 518 -9.37 22.39 -13.62
CA ARG A 518 -10.65 22.82 -13.07
C ARG A 518 -11.28 23.91 -13.97
N PRO A 519 -12.59 24.18 -13.85
CA PRO A 519 -13.23 25.28 -14.59
C PRO A 519 -12.60 26.66 -14.35
N ASP A 520 -11.98 26.88 -13.18
CA ASP A 520 -11.26 28.13 -12.83
C ASP A 520 -9.84 28.20 -13.41
N GLY A 521 -9.43 27.22 -14.22
CA GLY A 521 -8.10 27.15 -14.84
C GLY A 521 -7.02 26.54 -13.95
N LYS A 522 -7.29 26.21 -12.68
CA LYS A 522 -6.28 25.60 -11.81
C LYS A 522 -6.07 24.12 -12.13
N PRO A 523 -4.82 23.62 -12.15
CA PRO A 523 -4.57 22.20 -12.31
C PRO A 523 -5.04 21.43 -11.08
N TRP A 524 -5.38 20.17 -11.27
CA TRP A 524 -5.59 19.21 -10.20
C TRP A 524 -4.92 17.89 -10.55
N LEU A 525 -4.49 17.19 -9.50
CA LEU A 525 -3.83 15.90 -9.61
C LEU A 525 -4.23 15.05 -8.41
N LEU A 526 -4.54 13.80 -8.67
CA LEU A 526 -4.84 12.79 -7.67
C LEU A 526 -4.09 11.52 -8.05
N THR A 527 -3.36 10.97 -7.09
CA THR A 527 -2.78 9.63 -7.20
C THR A 527 -3.52 8.72 -6.24
N GLU A 528 -3.88 7.53 -6.71
CA GLU A 528 -4.56 6.53 -5.91
C GLU A 528 -3.90 5.16 -6.08
N ILE A 529 -3.87 4.40 -4.99
CA ILE A 529 -3.42 3.02 -4.93
C ILE A 529 -4.61 2.16 -4.56
N ILE A 530 -4.95 1.18 -5.40
CA ILE A 530 -6.06 0.26 -5.18
C ILE A 530 -5.49 -1.15 -5.02
N ALA A 531 -5.65 -1.71 -3.82
CA ALA A 531 -5.25 -3.08 -3.55
C ALA A 531 -6.15 -4.10 -4.27
N SER A 532 -5.68 -5.33 -4.30
CA SER A 532 -6.35 -6.45 -4.98
C SER A 532 -6.72 -7.51 -3.94
N ALA A 533 -6.30 -8.76 -4.07
CA ALA A 533 -6.70 -9.82 -3.15
C ALA A 533 -5.59 -10.78 -2.72
N ALA A 534 -5.80 -11.43 -1.56
CA ALA A 534 -4.92 -12.46 -1.03
C ALA A 534 -5.30 -13.87 -1.50
N GLY A 535 -4.32 -14.75 -1.60
CA GLY A 535 -4.54 -16.17 -1.91
C GLY A 535 -5.16 -16.93 -0.74
N GLY A 536 -5.92 -17.98 -1.06
CA GLY A 536 -6.35 -18.97 -0.06
C GLY A 536 -5.14 -19.68 0.54
N ALA A 537 -5.27 -20.24 1.74
CA ALA A 537 -4.18 -20.91 2.43
C ALA A 537 -4.65 -22.21 3.10
N PRO A 538 -3.75 -23.12 3.51
CA PRO A 538 -4.13 -24.32 4.26
C PRO A 538 -4.95 -24.06 5.54
N TRP A 539 -4.88 -22.84 6.08
CA TRP A 539 -5.54 -22.43 7.32
C TRP A 539 -6.74 -21.50 7.14
N GLY A 540 -7.11 -21.11 5.91
CA GLY A 540 -8.30 -20.27 5.70
C GLY A 540 -8.37 -19.57 4.34
N ALA A 541 -9.52 -18.95 4.10
CA ALA A 541 -9.78 -18.16 2.89
C ALA A 541 -8.99 -16.85 2.89
N GLY A 542 -8.57 -16.41 1.70
CA GLY A 542 -7.84 -15.16 1.51
C GLY A 542 -8.69 -13.92 1.73
N GLY A 543 -8.06 -12.84 2.21
CA GLY A 543 -8.65 -11.52 2.35
C GLY A 543 -9.00 -10.88 1.00
N SER A 544 -10.24 -10.37 0.90
CA SER A 544 -10.71 -9.59 -0.24
C SER A 544 -10.29 -8.12 -0.14
N GLY A 545 -9.94 -7.51 -1.27
CA GLY A 545 -9.68 -6.07 -1.37
C GLY A 545 -8.57 -5.53 -0.46
N VAL A 546 -7.55 -6.34 -0.18
CA VAL A 546 -6.50 -6.06 0.79
C VAL A 546 -5.13 -6.04 0.14
N SER A 547 -4.24 -5.19 0.66
CA SER A 547 -2.85 -5.19 0.24
C SER A 547 -2.17 -6.50 0.67
N THR A 548 -1.29 -7.02 -0.18
CA THR A 548 -0.58 -8.30 0.02
C THR A 548 0.91 -8.14 -0.28
N ASP A 549 1.69 -9.18 0.03
CA ASP A 549 3.12 -9.27 -0.29
C ASP A 549 3.90 -8.02 0.17
N VAL A 550 4.55 -7.29 -0.73
CA VAL A 550 5.33 -6.08 -0.44
C VAL A 550 4.47 -4.82 -0.26
N GLY A 551 3.18 -4.87 -0.61
CA GLY A 551 2.26 -3.72 -0.51
C GLY A 551 1.56 -3.61 0.84
N ASN A 552 1.29 -2.39 1.29
CA ASN A 552 0.47 -2.12 2.48
C ASN A 552 -0.11 -0.70 2.51
N ALA A 553 -0.11 -0.01 1.36
CA ALA A 553 -0.71 1.31 1.25
C ALA A 553 -2.21 1.22 1.53
N ARG A 554 -2.76 2.26 2.17
CA ARG A 554 -4.19 2.38 2.39
C ARG A 554 -4.86 2.82 1.08
N ASN A 555 -6.12 2.42 0.88
CA ASN A 555 -6.93 3.09 -0.13
C ASN A 555 -7.09 4.58 0.23
N THR A 556 -7.53 5.41 -0.71
CA THR A 556 -7.93 6.79 -0.39
C THR A 556 -9.44 6.84 -0.15
N PRO A 557 -9.93 7.45 0.95
CA PRO A 557 -11.36 7.56 1.21
C PRO A 557 -12.07 8.32 0.09
N ALA A 558 -13.28 7.92 -0.26
CA ALA A 558 -14.07 8.62 -1.28
C ALA A 558 -14.27 10.10 -0.93
N GLU A 559 -14.51 10.40 0.35
CA GLU A 559 -14.70 11.79 0.78
C GLU A 559 -13.45 12.65 0.57
N ALA A 560 -12.26 12.07 0.77
CA ALA A 560 -10.99 12.73 0.53
C ALA A 560 -10.73 12.95 -0.97
N ILE A 561 -11.12 11.98 -1.81
CA ILE A 561 -10.99 12.06 -3.28
C ILE A 561 -11.84 13.21 -3.82
N GLU A 562 -13.14 13.25 -3.51
CA GLU A 562 -14.04 14.28 -4.07
C GLU A 562 -13.74 15.68 -3.52
N ALA A 563 -13.12 15.78 -2.32
CA ALA A 563 -12.67 17.06 -1.80
C ALA A 563 -11.45 17.63 -2.56
N GLN A 564 -10.60 16.76 -3.11
CA GLN A 564 -9.32 17.16 -3.73
C GLN A 564 -9.39 17.28 -5.24
N ALA A 565 -10.31 16.56 -5.89
CA ALA A 565 -10.45 16.50 -7.35
C ALA A 565 -11.91 16.66 -7.77
N PRO A 566 -12.20 17.16 -9.00
CA PRO A 566 -13.56 17.25 -9.55
C PRO A 566 -14.08 15.87 -9.98
N LEU A 567 -13.99 14.90 -9.08
CA LEU A 567 -14.36 13.51 -9.27
C LEU A 567 -15.52 13.17 -8.34
N ARG A 568 -16.36 12.25 -8.77
CA ARG A 568 -17.32 11.56 -7.90
C ARG A 568 -16.99 10.08 -7.85
N VAL A 569 -16.83 9.55 -6.65
CA VAL A 569 -16.68 8.11 -6.45
C VAL A 569 -18.09 7.52 -6.36
N GLU A 570 -18.50 6.79 -7.39
CA GLU A 570 -19.85 6.22 -7.47
C GLU A 570 -19.95 4.88 -6.78
N ARG A 571 -18.85 4.13 -6.71
CA ARG A 571 -18.84 2.79 -6.12
C ARG A 571 -17.49 2.42 -5.54
N VAL A 572 -17.52 1.82 -4.35
CA VAL A 572 -16.40 1.18 -3.67
C VAL A 572 -16.91 -0.17 -3.16
N ALA A 573 -16.66 -1.22 -3.94
CA ALA A 573 -17.26 -2.53 -3.71
C ALA A 573 -16.23 -3.67 -3.78
N VAL A 574 -16.52 -4.77 -3.11
CA VAL A 574 -15.83 -6.04 -3.35
C VAL A 574 -16.29 -6.57 -4.70
N ARG A 575 -15.35 -7.03 -5.53
CA ARG A 575 -15.66 -7.68 -6.81
C ARG A 575 -16.02 -9.15 -6.57
N ALA A 576 -17.23 -9.36 -6.06
CA ALA A 576 -17.70 -10.66 -5.61
C ALA A 576 -17.53 -11.77 -6.68
N GLY A 577 -16.97 -12.91 -6.28
CA GLY A 577 -16.78 -14.06 -7.16
C GLY A 577 -15.53 -14.01 -8.05
N SER A 578 -14.63 -13.06 -7.80
CA SER A 578 -13.34 -12.98 -8.51
C SER A 578 -12.25 -13.86 -7.88
N GLY A 579 -12.36 -14.23 -6.61
CA GLY A 579 -11.41 -15.12 -5.93
C GLY A 579 -11.50 -16.56 -6.41
N GLY A 580 -10.35 -17.20 -6.61
CA GLY A 580 -10.25 -18.58 -7.08
C GLY A 580 -10.90 -19.58 -6.12
N SER A 581 -11.58 -20.59 -6.68
CA SER A 581 -12.23 -21.63 -5.90
C SER A 581 -11.24 -22.66 -5.34
N GLY A 582 -11.60 -23.30 -4.24
CA GLY A 582 -10.81 -24.34 -3.59
C GLY A 582 -11.42 -24.76 -2.28
N THR A 583 -10.75 -25.64 -1.52
CA THR A 583 -11.13 -25.90 -0.12
C THR A 583 -11.14 -24.60 0.68
N HIS A 584 -10.12 -23.76 0.45
CA HIS A 584 -10.10 -22.38 0.92
C HIS A 584 -10.01 -21.44 -0.28
N ARG A 585 -11.00 -20.56 -0.42
CA ARG A 585 -11.11 -19.64 -1.55
C ARG A 585 -10.03 -18.54 -1.47
N GLY A 586 -9.60 -18.08 -2.64
CA GLY A 586 -8.91 -16.80 -2.74
C GLY A 586 -9.85 -15.65 -2.42
N GLY A 587 -9.29 -14.53 -1.98
CA GLY A 587 -10.03 -13.29 -1.77
C GLY A 587 -10.53 -12.71 -3.08
N ASP A 588 -11.60 -11.93 -3.00
CA ASP A 588 -12.16 -11.18 -4.12
C ASP A 588 -11.42 -9.83 -4.30
N GLY A 589 -11.28 -9.38 -5.54
CA GLY A 589 -10.73 -8.07 -5.87
C GLY A 589 -11.64 -6.90 -5.51
N VAL A 590 -11.35 -5.72 -6.05
CA VAL A 590 -12.05 -4.46 -5.78
C VAL A 590 -12.69 -3.93 -7.06
N LEU A 591 -13.90 -3.39 -6.93
CA LEU A 591 -14.59 -2.59 -7.94
C LEU A 591 -14.58 -1.11 -7.50
N ARG A 592 -13.98 -0.26 -8.32
CA ARG A 592 -13.97 1.20 -8.16
C ARG A 592 -14.61 1.86 -9.38
N ILE A 593 -15.50 2.84 -9.16
CA ILE A 593 -16.10 3.64 -10.23
C ILE A 593 -15.94 5.12 -9.91
N TYR A 594 -15.35 5.86 -10.85
CA TYR A 594 -15.14 7.31 -10.76
C TYR A 594 -15.86 7.99 -11.91
N ARG A 595 -16.57 9.09 -11.66
CA ARG A 595 -17.09 10.00 -12.68
C ARG A 595 -16.30 11.31 -12.66
N LEU A 596 -15.88 11.78 -13.82
CA LEU A 596 -15.37 13.15 -13.95
C LEU A 596 -16.54 14.14 -13.98
N LEU A 597 -16.54 15.14 -13.09
CA LEU A 597 -17.67 16.07 -12.97
C LEU A 597 -17.53 17.29 -13.89
N HIS A 598 -16.30 17.76 -14.12
CA HIS A 598 -16.05 19.01 -14.83
C HIS A 598 -14.81 18.92 -15.73
N GLY A 599 -14.87 19.60 -16.86
CA GLY A 599 -13.75 19.75 -17.79
C GLY A 599 -13.31 18.45 -18.45
N SER A 600 -12.02 18.36 -18.74
CA SER A 600 -11.36 17.19 -19.30
C SER A 600 -10.15 16.82 -18.46
N GLY A 601 -9.80 15.54 -18.45
CA GLY A 601 -8.63 15.04 -17.75
C GLY A 601 -7.83 14.02 -18.55
N SER A 602 -6.74 13.60 -17.95
CA SER A 602 -5.92 12.46 -18.38
C SER A 602 -5.91 11.40 -17.30
N ILE A 603 -5.91 10.14 -17.73
CA ILE A 603 -5.76 8.95 -16.92
C ILE A 603 -4.41 8.34 -17.24
N SER A 604 -3.62 8.06 -16.21
CA SER A 604 -2.53 7.11 -16.26
C SER A 604 -2.89 5.91 -15.40
N TYR A 605 -3.12 4.76 -16.02
CA TYR A 605 -3.56 3.53 -15.37
C TYR A 605 -2.46 2.47 -15.43
N ARG A 606 -2.02 2.00 -14.26
CA ARG A 606 -1.04 0.90 -14.12
C ARG A 606 -1.64 -0.23 -13.30
N GLY A 607 -2.22 -1.20 -13.97
CA GLY A 607 -2.62 -2.49 -13.42
C GLY A 607 -1.75 -3.65 -13.92
N GLU A 608 -2.19 -4.85 -13.60
CA GLU A 608 -1.71 -6.14 -14.10
C GLU A 608 -2.85 -7.16 -14.03
N ARG A 609 -2.60 -8.38 -14.49
CA ARG A 609 -3.54 -9.51 -14.45
C ARG A 609 -4.77 -9.33 -15.33
N HIS A 610 -4.66 -8.56 -16.42
CA HIS A 610 -5.69 -8.44 -17.46
C HIS A 610 -5.70 -9.65 -18.39
N GLN A 611 -4.54 -10.26 -18.66
CA GLN A 611 -4.41 -11.43 -19.54
C GLN A 611 -3.99 -12.69 -18.77
N ILE A 612 -3.15 -12.53 -17.74
CA ILE A 612 -2.61 -13.65 -16.96
C ILE A 612 -3.30 -13.73 -15.61
N ALA A 613 -4.04 -14.81 -15.36
CA ALA A 613 -4.74 -15.03 -14.10
C ALA A 613 -3.79 -15.37 -12.94
N PRO A 614 -4.05 -14.90 -11.71
CA PRO A 614 -3.34 -15.36 -10.52
C PRO A 614 -3.54 -16.87 -10.30
N GLN A 615 -2.45 -17.62 -10.17
CA GLN A 615 -2.49 -19.08 -10.10
C GLN A 615 -3.08 -19.58 -8.77
N GLY A 616 -3.79 -20.71 -8.80
CA GLY A 616 -4.17 -21.45 -7.59
C GLY A 616 -3.04 -22.37 -7.09
N ALA A 617 -3.22 -22.97 -5.92
CA ALA A 617 -2.26 -23.93 -5.36
C ALA A 617 -2.95 -25.17 -4.78
N ALA A 618 -2.22 -26.29 -4.71
CA ALA A 618 -2.70 -27.57 -4.17
C ALA A 618 -4.05 -28.04 -4.77
N GLY A 619 -4.28 -27.77 -6.06
CA GLY A 619 -5.52 -28.12 -6.76
C GLY A 619 -6.62 -27.05 -6.72
N GLY A 620 -6.38 -25.90 -6.09
CA GLY A 620 -7.26 -24.74 -6.17
C GLY A 620 -7.23 -24.07 -7.55
N ALA A 621 -8.33 -23.43 -7.91
CA ALA A 621 -8.52 -22.74 -9.18
C ALA A 621 -7.85 -21.35 -9.17
N PRO A 622 -7.48 -20.81 -10.35
CA PRO A 622 -6.97 -19.45 -10.46
C PRO A 622 -8.03 -18.40 -10.09
N GLY A 623 -7.57 -17.22 -9.68
CA GLY A 623 -8.42 -16.05 -9.53
C GLY A 623 -8.83 -15.46 -10.88
N ALA A 624 -9.89 -14.66 -10.91
CA ALA A 624 -10.32 -13.95 -12.10
C ALA A 624 -9.35 -12.80 -12.45
N CYS A 625 -9.16 -12.56 -13.75
CA CYS A 625 -8.40 -11.43 -14.27
C CYS A 625 -9.01 -10.08 -13.88
N ALA A 626 -8.16 -9.06 -13.83
CA ALA A 626 -8.51 -7.65 -13.72
C ALA A 626 -9.06 -7.09 -15.04
N ALA A 627 -9.74 -5.96 -14.97
CA ALA A 627 -10.22 -5.22 -16.13
C ALA A 627 -10.34 -3.72 -15.82
N ALA A 628 -10.13 -2.87 -16.83
CA ALA A 628 -10.41 -1.45 -16.73
C ALA A 628 -11.08 -0.92 -18.01
N ARG A 629 -11.98 0.04 -17.86
CA ARG A 629 -12.71 0.64 -18.99
C ARG A 629 -13.20 2.04 -18.67
N ILE A 630 -13.38 2.85 -19.70
CA ILE A 630 -14.08 4.13 -19.64
C ILE A 630 -15.45 3.97 -20.28
N LEU A 631 -16.50 4.20 -19.52
CA LEU A 631 -17.87 4.33 -20.03
C LEU A 631 -18.06 5.79 -20.41
N ARG A 632 -18.09 6.07 -21.72
CA ARG A 632 -18.30 7.41 -22.23
C ARG A 632 -19.71 7.89 -21.94
N ALA A 633 -19.89 9.20 -21.77
CA ALA A 633 -21.20 9.81 -21.66
C ALA A 633 -22.10 9.54 -22.89
N SER A 634 -21.49 9.28 -24.05
CA SER A 634 -22.18 8.87 -25.29
C SER A 634 -22.74 7.44 -25.25
N GLY A 635 -22.35 6.62 -24.27
CA GLY A 635 -22.68 5.20 -24.18
C GLY A 635 -21.61 4.26 -24.76
N GLU A 636 -20.58 4.79 -25.42
CA GLU A 636 -19.42 4.00 -25.88
C GLU A 636 -18.61 3.44 -24.70
N VAL A 637 -18.03 2.26 -24.89
CA VAL A 637 -17.12 1.62 -23.92
C VAL A 637 -15.72 1.53 -24.51
N GLU A 638 -14.77 2.24 -23.90
CA GLU A 638 -13.35 2.10 -24.23
C GLU A 638 -12.69 1.17 -23.22
N HIS A 639 -12.13 0.05 -23.69
CA HIS A 639 -11.37 -0.87 -22.85
C HIS A 639 -9.92 -0.42 -22.70
N LEU A 640 -9.43 -0.41 -21.47
CA LEU A 640 -8.05 -0.07 -21.15
C LEU A 640 -7.25 -1.36 -20.92
N GLY A 641 -6.04 -1.43 -21.50
CA GLY A 641 -5.09 -2.50 -21.19
C GLY A 641 -4.47 -2.35 -19.79
N ALA A 642 -3.68 -3.35 -19.37
CA ALA A 642 -3.01 -3.36 -18.07
C ALA A 642 -2.15 -2.11 -17.80
N LYS A 643 -1.61 -1.49 -18.84
CA LYS A 643 -0.94 -0.19 -18.79
C LYS A 643 -1.55 0.68 -19.85
N ALA A 644 -2.20 1.76 -19.44
CA ALA A 644 -2.95 2.60 -20.36
C ALA A 644 -2.76 4.09 -20.05
N ARG A 645 -2.89 4.89 -21.10
CA ARG A 645 -3.21 6.30 -20.98
C ARG A 645 -4.49 6.55 -21.74
N ALA A 646 -5.34 7.37 -21.15
CA ALA A 646 -6.55 7.79 -21.81
C ALA A 646 -6.88 9.22 -21.45
N HIS A 647 -7.73 9.83 -22.28
CA HIS A 647 -8.39 11.08 -21.95
C HIS A 647 -9.86 10.80 -21.66
N TRP A 648 -10.43 11.60 -20.78
CA TRP A 648 -11.83 11.53 -20.38
C TRP A 648 -12.37 12.93 -20.14
N GLN A 649 -13.68 13.06 -20.25
CA GLN A 649 -14.40 14.32 -20.15
C GLN A 649 -15.51 14.24 -19.11
N ALA A 650 -16.04 15.39 -18.71
CA ALA A 650 -17.15 15.47 -17.78
C ALA A 650 -18.29 14.53 -18.20
N GLY A 651 -18.77 13.72 -17.25
CA GLY A 651 -19.80 12.69 -17.46
C GLY A 651 -19.26 11.29 -17.76
N ASP A 652 -18.02 11.16 -18.23
CA ASP A 652 -17.40 9.84 -18.41
C ASP A 652 -17.14 9.15 -17.07
N ARG A 653 -17.21 7.81 -17.08
CA ARG A 653 -16.95 6.99 -15.90
C ARG A 653 -15.77 6.04 -16.11
N LEU A 654 -14.77 6.10 -15.26
CA LEU A 654 -13.69 5.13 -15.18
C LEU A 654 -14.11 3.99 -14.25
N VAL A 655 -14.17 2.76 -14.77
CA VAL A 655 -14.47 1.55 -14.03
C VAL A 655 -13.22 0.69 -13.94
N ILE A 656 -12.84 0.32 -12.72
CA ILE A 656 -11.67 -0.51 -12.42
C ILE A 656 -12.13 -1.72 -11.64
N GLU A 657 -11.74 -2.90 -12.12
CA GLU A 657 -11.95 -4.20 -11.49
C GLU A 657 -10.57 -4.85 -11.29
N THR A 658 -10.13 -5.03 -10.05
CA THR A 658 -8.86 -5.74 -9.79
C THR A 658 -9.07 -7.26 -9.83
N ALA A 659 -7.97 -8.00 -9.94
CA ALA A 659 -7.96 -9.45 -9.93
C ALA A 659 -8.35 -10.05 -8.56
N GLY A 660 -8.75 -11.31 -8.56
CA GLY A 660 -8.89 -12.11 -7.34
C GLY A 660 -7.62 -12.87 -6.97
N GLY A 661 -7.54 -13.38 -5.74
CA GLY A 661 -6.45 -14.26 -5.32
C GLY A 661 -6.64 -15.70 -5.79
N GLY A 662 -5.57 -16.49 -5.86
CA GLY A 662 -5.66 -17.92 -6.16
C GLY A 662 -6.37 -18.71 -5.06
N GLY A 663 -7.12 -19.75 -5.43
CA GLY A 663 -7.69 -20.71 -4.50
C GLY A 663 -6.67 -21.72 -3.99
N TRP A 664 -6.90 -22.28 -2.81
CA TRP A 664 -6.06 -23.33 -2.22
C TRP A 664 -6.86 -24.62 -1.98
N GLY A 665 -6.28 -25.75 -2.39
CA GLY A 665 -6.89 -27.07 -2.23
C GLY A 665 -7.97 -27.34 -3.28
N SER A 666 -8.16 -28.60 -3.68
CA SER A 666 -9.27 -28.96 -4.58
C SER A 666 -10.62 -28.64 -3.93
N ALA A 667 -11.54 -28.05 -4.69
CA ALA A 667 -12.93 -27.94 -4.25
C ALA A 667 -13.54 -29.35 -4.21
N GLN A 668 -14.05 -29.81 -3.06
CA GLN A 668 -14.91 -30.99 -3.05
C GLN A 668 -16.15 -30.64 -3.86
N ALA A 669 -16.48 -31.47 -4.86
CA ALA A 669 -17.77 -31.35 -5.54
C ALA A 669 -18.86 -31.45 -4.47
N GLN A 670 -19.67 -30.40 -4.32
CA GLN A 670 -20.90 -30.49 -3.55
C GLN A 670 -21.76 -31.55 -4.25
N ALA A 671 -21.87 -32.72 -3.63
CA ALA A 671 -22.66 -33.85 -4.12
C ALA A 671 -24.16 -33.59 -3.95
#